data_AF-A0AAU3NHF5-F1
#
_entry.id   AF-A0AAU3NHF5-F1
#
_cell.length_a   1.000
_cell.length_b   1.000
_cell.length_c   1.000
_cell.angle_alpha   90.00
_cell.angle_beta   90.00
_cell.angle_gamma   90.00
#
_symmetry.space_group_name_H-M   'P 1'
#
loop_
_entity.id
_entity.type
_entity.pdbx_description
1 polymer ?
#
loop_
_entity_poly.entity_id
_entity_poly.type
_entity_poly.pdbx_seq_one_letter_code
_entity_poly.pdbx_strand_id
1 'polypeptide(L)'
;MAQARRPSMQELIARRRRAGFVGRSHERAVFRRNLELPPEDERHRFLFHVHGNAGVGKTFLVREFEQIARDRGALTAYVDESVGSVPEAMSTISRQLGLQGRRFKELDRLLAVHRERRHEAETVALVDAEPGEPSAAGLVVARAGLVGLGMVPGVGAFAGALDAGQLAQGADRLRASLSARFRSQEDVQLVLTPERVLTPVLLGELSEAASTAPWIVLFFDTYERTGPFLDGWLHEVITTDRYGTLSADVIIVTSGQRPFDTARWGGFADFMTDVPLGPFTEAEARGLLAGKGVVAEPVVDEVLRLTGGLPVLVSTLAETRPADPDDVGDPSTTAVERFLKWEPDPVRRAVALACALPRRLDADVFRAVVDGTDTELDALYGWLRERPFVDERGDRMQYHDVVRAPMLRLQRKGSPRRWAERHEQLAAAFAGWREETEARLEDGYEWADEDWRELRLAESYHLLCAAPRSALPAVLTDVVDACGQADDLVRRWMRLLADAGQDADAQAVRACGSDLTRVLDEGGKPEVLRFLLGRARGDEPWRARARAELADFLARDGAYERALEEYGRALALDPYLVRAHRGRALTRGGLGDHEGALADVERVVELEPDNPDNIVLRGEHHRLLRHDGEAVRDLSEGIRRDPANAFAWASRGATHERAGDPDAALADFGRALDLKPDYAWALGRRARAWRGLAEHDRQLADLDRALALWPDWGWGHCERGDALRAAGRHEEALADYDEALTIDPEYASAHASRGAALADLGRREEALAALDRALELRPSYEWAGALRARLSGGPN
;
A
#
# COMPACT_ATOMS: atom_id res chain seq x y z
N MET A 1 -35.15 48.84 18.97
CA MET A 1 -35.32 48.07 17.72
C MET A 1 -34.63 48.81 16.60
N ALA A 2 -33.37 48.48 16.29
CA ALA A 2 -32.67 49.04 15.13
C ALA A 2 -33.24 48.39 13.86
N GLN A 3 -33.75 49.20 12.93
CA GLN A 3 -34.25 48.72 11.64
C GLN A 3 -33.12 48.00 10.89
N ALA A 4 -33.30 46.70 10.66
CA ALA A 4 -32.40 45.93 9.81
C ALA A 4 -32.35 46.58 8.41
N ARG A 5 -31.16 47.05 8.02
CA ARG A 5 -30.91 47.69 6.73
C ARG A 5 -31.28 46.70 5.63
N ARG A 6 -32.18 47.08 4.72
CA ARG A 6 -32.52 46.25 3.56
C ARG A 6 -31.26 46.02 2.71
N PRO A 7 -30.94 44.77 2.36
CA PRO A 7 -29.72 44.46 1.62
C PRO A 7 -29.75 45.14 0.24
N SER A 8 -28.59 45.65 -0.20
CA SER A 8 -28.42 46.27 -1.51
C SER A 8 -28.60 45.25 -2.65
N MET A 9 -28.87 45.74 -3.86
CA MET A 9 -28.96 44.88 -5.04
C MET A 9 -27.64 44.14 -5.29
N GLN A 10 -26.50 44.77 -5.03
CA GLN A 10 -25.17 44.17 -5.09
C GLN A 10 -25.00 43.06 -4.04
N GLU A 11 -25.48 43.26 -2.82
CA GLU A 11 -25.49 42.23 -1.76
C GLU A 11 -26.40 41.05 -2.13
N LEU A 12 -27.56 41.32 -2.75
CA LEU A 12 -28.46 40.26 -3.23
C LEU A 12 -27.88 39.50 -4.43
N ILE A 13 -27.25 40.19 -5.39
CA ILE A 13 -26.56 39.56 -6.53
C ILE A 13 -25.37 38.73 -6.03
N ALA A 14 -24.60 39.27 -5.08
CA ALA A 14 -23.46 38.56 -4.52
C ALA A 14 -23.90 37.40 -3.61
N ARG A 15 -25.04 37.50 -2.90
CA ARG A 15 -25.67 36.37 -2.21
C ARG A 15 -26.16 35.30 -3.19
N ARG A 16 -26.81 35.69 -4.31
CA ARG A 16 -27.30 34.76 -5.34
C ARG A 16 -26.18 34.07 -6.13
N ARG A 17 -25.08 34.77 -6.43
CA ARG A 17 -23.88 34.17 -7.05
C ARG A 17 -23.15 33.20 -6.11
N ARG A 18 -23.29 33.37 -4.79
CA ARG A 18 -22.65 32.54 -3.74
C ARG A 18 -23.52 31.39 -3.22
N ALA A 19 -24.84 31.53 -3.27
CA ALA A 19 -25.81 30.46 -2.98
C ALA A 19 -25.71 29.26 -3.95
N GLY A 20 -24.94 29.39 -5.03
CA GLY A 20 -24.66 28.31 -5.99
C GLY A 20 -23.55 27.34 -5.55
N PHE A 21 -22.99 27.45 -4.35
CA PHE A 21 -22.00 26.50 -3.84
C PHE A 21 -22.66 25.34 -3.10
N VAL A 22 -22.50 24.15 -3.67
CA VAL A 22 -22.89 22.86 -3.09
C VAL A 22 -21.60 22.14 -2.73
N GLY A 23 -21.32 21.99 -1.42
CA GLY A 23 -20.08 21.37 -0.93
C GLY A 23 -19.79 21.75 0.53
N ARG A 24 -19.04 20.91 1.26
CA ARG A 24 -18.61 21.10 2.66
C ARG A 24 -19.76 21.36 3.64
N SER A 25 -20.91 20.77 3.37
CA SER A 25 -22.14 20.99 4.15
C SER A 25 -21.96 20.56 5.60
N HIS A 26 -21.18 19.50 5.83
CA HIS A 26 -20.89 18.97 7.15
C HIS A 26 -20.05 19.96 7.97
N GLU A 27 -18.91 20.40 7.44
CA GLU A 27 -17.97 21.32 8.10
C GLU A 27 -18.66 22.65 8.41
N ARG A 28 -19.47 23.17 7.48
CA ARG A 28 -20.31 24.36 7.68
C ARG A 28 -21.35 24.16 8.77
N ALA A 29 -21.94 22.98 8.88
CA ALA A 29 -22.91 22.66 9.94
C ALA A 29 -22.24 22.54 11.30
N VAL A 30 -21.04 21.96 11.38
CA VAL A 30 -20.24 21.87 12.62
C VAL A 30 -19.92 23.28 13.13
N PHE A 31 -19.35 24.14 12.28
CA PHE A 31 -19.02 25.52 12.68
C PHE A 31 -20.27 26.31 13.08
N ARG A 32 -21.38 26.16 12.34
CA ARG A 32 -22.66 26.82 12.67
C ARG A 32 -23.21 26.37 14.03
N ARG A 33 -23.14 25.07 14.32
CA ARG A 33 -23.58 24.51 15.60
C ARG A 33 -22.73 25.04 16.75
N ASN A 34 -21.42 25.20 16.55
CA ASN A 34 -20.53 25.74 17.58
C ASN A 34 -20.95 27.16 18.03
N LEU A 35 -21.35 28.02 17.08
CA LEU A 35 -21.86 29.36 17.37
C LEU A 35 -23.24 29.37 18.07
N GLU A 36 -23.92 28.23 18.17
CA GLU A 36 -25.20 28.07 18.88
C GLU A 36 -25.00 27.57 20.31
N LEU A 37 -23.80 27.07 20.63
CA LEU A 37 -23.45 26.58 21.96
C LEU A 37 -22.87 27.72 22.79
N PRO A 38 -23.30 27.87 24.06
CA PRO A 38 -22.67 28.82 24.97
C PRO A 38 -21.21 28.39 25.26
N PRO A 39 -20.28 29.33 25.54
CA PRO A 39 -18.87 29.00 25.76
C PRO A 39 -18.62 28.00 26.90
N GLU A 40 -19.53 27.89 27.87
CA GLU A 40 -19.44 26.97 29.00
C GLU A 40 -19.85 25.53 28.66
N ASP A 41 -20.43 25.28 27.49
CA ASP A 41 -20.77 23.93 27.04
C ASP A 41 -19.48 23.18 26.67
N GLU A 42 -19.27 21.99 27.24
CA GLU A 42 -18.07 21.15 26.96
C GLU A 42 -17.93 20.77 25.47
N ARG A 43 -18.99 20.91 24.68
CA ARG A 43 -18.98 20.68 23.22
C ARG A 43 -18.58 21.92 22.43
N HIS A 44 -18.49 23.10 23.06
CA HIS A 44 -17.99 24.32 22.43
C HIS A 44 -16.50 24.17 22.12
N ARG A 45 -16.07 24.75 21.00
CA ARG A 45 -14.70 24.68 20.49
C ARG A 45 -14.23 26.10 20.19
N PHE A 46 -13.09 26.45 20.78
CA PHE A 46 -12.51 27.80 20.69
C PHE A 46 -11.58 27.97 19.49
N LEU A 47 -11.08 26.87 18.94
CA LEU A 47 -10.13 26.87 17.83
C LEU A 47 -10.54 25.86 16.75
N PHE A 48 -10.65 26.32 15.50
CA PHE A 48 -10.86 25.48 14.33
C PHE A 48 -9.60 25.50 13.45
N HIS A 49 -9.14 24.32 13.04
CA HIS A 49 -8.01 24.18 12.13
C HIS A 49 -8.45 23.55 10.81
N VAL A 50 -8.53 24.34 9.76
CA VAL A 50 -8.83 23.84 8.41
C VAL A 50 -7.51 23.50 7.73
N HIS A 51 -7.30 22.24 7.36
CA HIS A 51 -6.06 21.85 6.67
C HIS A 51 -6.29 20.91 5.49
N GLY A 52 -5.26 20.73 4.66
CA GLY A 52 -5.31 19.89 3.47
C GLY A 52 -4.56 20.51 2.28
N ASN A 53 -4.47 19.76 1.19
CA ASN A 53 -3.66 20.15 0.03
C ASN A 53 -4.11 21.45 -0.66
N ALA A 54 -3.26 22.00 -1.53
CA ALA A 54 -3.66 23.15 -2.35
C ALA A 54 -4.85 22.79 -3.26
N GLY A 55 -5.80 23.72 -3.42
CA GLY A 55 -6.97 23.53 -4.30
C GLY A 55 -8.17 22.79 -3.69
N VAL A 56 -8.06 22.22 -2.47
CA VAL A 56 -9.16 21.50 -1.76
C VAL A 56 -10.29 22.41 -1.24
N GLY A 57 -10.20 23.72 -1.46
CA GLY A 57 -11.25 24.68 -1.10
C GLY A 57 -11.14 25.29 0.30
N LYS A 58 -9.97 25.26 0.96
CA LYS A 58 -9.75 25.82 2.31
C LYS A 58 -10.19 27.28 2.43
N THR A 59 -9.55 28.20 1.70
CA THR A 59 -9.88 29.64 1.70
C THR A 59 -11.36 29.88 1.44
N PHE A 60 -11.99 29.10 0.56
CA PHE A 60 -13.42 29.21 0.32
C PHE A 60 -14.25 28.82 1.55
N LEU A 61 -13.95 27.69 2.20
CA LEU A 61 -14.63 27.25 3.42
C LEU A 61 -14.47 28.26 4.56
N VAL A 62 -13.26 28.82 4.73
CA VAL A 62 -12.97 29.83 5.76
C VAL A 62 -13.77 31.11 5.50
N ARG A 63 -13.92 31.54 4.23
CA ARG A 63 -14.80 32.65 3.85
C ARG A 63 -16.27 32.36 4.10
N GLU A 64 -16.71 31.11 3.95
CA GLU A 64 -18.06 30.70 4.33
C GLU A 64 -18.25 30.71 5.85
N PHE A 65 -17.26 30.29 6.64
CA PHE A 65 -17.29 30.42 8.10
C PHE A 65 -17.39 31.89 8.52
N GLU A 66 -16.62 32.78 7.89
CA GLU A 66 -16.69 34.23 8.10
C GLU A 66 -18.11 34.77 7.85
N GLN A 67 -18.78 34.31 6.79
CA GLN A 67 -20.15 34.71 6.50
C GLN A 67 -21.15 34.13 7.51
N ILE A 68 -21.02 32.85 7.89
CA ILE A 68 -21.87 32.21 8.92
C ILE A 68 -21.77 32.98 10.24
N ALA A 69 -20.57 33.39 10.63
CA ALA A 69 -20.34 34.20 11.83
C ALA A 69 -21.04 35.58 11.72
N ARG A 70 -20.86 36.28 10.59
CA ARG A 70 -21.52 37.58 10.35
C ARG A 70 -23.05 37.49 10.34
N ASP A 71 -23.61 36.44 9.75
CA ASP A 71 -25.06 36.23 9.73
C ASP A 71 -25.63 36.00 11.15
N ARG A 72 -24.78 35.60 12.10
CA ARG A 72 -25.10 35.50 13.54
C ARG A 72 -24.74 36.76 14.34
N GLY A 73 -24.34 37.84 13.67
CA GLY A 73 -24.01 39.11 14.30
C GLY A 73 -22.62 39.16 14.93
N ALA A 74 -21.76 38.18 14.66
CA ALA A 74 -20.39 38.18 15.15
C ALA A 74 -19.55 39.29 14.51
N LEU A 75 -18.58 39.80 15.26
CA LEU A 75 -17.50 40.62 14.73
C LEU A 75 -16.44 39.70 14.11
N THR A 76 -15.95 40.01 12.92
CA THR A 76 -15.00 39.14 12.20
C THR A 76 -13.75 39.87 11.77
N ALA A 77 -12.57 39.25 11.87
CA ALA A 77 -11.35 39.76 11.26
C ALA A 77 -10.62 38.66 10.49
N TYR A 78 -10.10 39.00 9.30
CA TYR A 78 -9.43 38.05 8.40
C TYR A 78 -7.99 38.47 8.14
N VAL A 79 -7.05 37.62 8.55
CA VAL A 79 -5.61 37.76 8.38
C VAL A 79 -5.16 36.72 7.36
N ASP A 80 -4.42 37.15 6.34
CA ASP A 80 -3.90 36.30 5.25
C ASP A 80 -2.39 36.47 5.11
N GLU A 81 -1.80 35.95 4.02
CA GLU A 81 -0.36 36.02 3.78
C GLU A 81 0.21 37.43 3.55
N SER A 82 -0.61 38.48 3.57
CA SER A 82 -0.14 39.86 3.46
C SER A 82 0.56 40.37 4.72
N VAL A 83 0.43 39.67 5.86
CA VAL A 83 1.12 40.03 7.10
C VAL A 83 2.44 39.26 7.26
N GLY A 84 3.47 39.95 7.74
CA GLY A 84 4.80 39.39 8.00
C GLY A 84 5.17 39.30 9.48
N SER A 85 4.29 39.72 10.40
CA SER A 85 4.55 39.72 11.84
C SER A 85 3.27 39.74 12.69
N VAL A 86 3.39 39.41 13.98
CA VAL A 86 2.28 39.49 14.95
C VAL A 86 1.68 40.91 15.03
N PRO A 87 2.47 42.02 15.16
CA PRO A 87 1.90 43.38 15.18
C PRO A 87 1.12 43.76 13.91
N GLU A 88 1.53 43.28 12.74
CA GLU A 88 0.80 43.50 11.49
C GLU A 88 -0.53 42.73 11.46
N ALA A 89 -0.56 41.51 12.01
CA ALA A 89 -1.80 40.77 12.21
C ALA A 89 -2.74 41.53 13.16
N MET A 90 -2.24 42.03 14.29
CA MET A 90 -3.00 42.86 15.24
C MET A 90 -3.56 44.12 14.59
N SER A 91 -2.75 44.80 13.76
CA SER A 91 -3.24 45.97 13.02
C SER A 91 -4.33 45.61 12.02
N THR A 92 -4.22 44.46 11.37
CA THR A 92 -5.23 43.99 10.43
C THR A 92 -6.54 43.69 11.16
N ILE A 93 -6.46 43.05 12.34
CA ILE A 93 -7.59 42.79 13.22
C ILE A 93 -8.25 44.10 13.64
N SER A 94 -7.49 45.03 14.26
CA SER A 94 -7.99 46.33 14.70
C SER A 94 -8.70 47.08 13.57
N ARG A 95 -8.06 47.18 12.39
CA ARG A 95 -8.62 47.88 11.23
C ARG A 95 -9.95 47.28 10.78
N GLN A 96 -10.06 45.96 10.71
CA GLN A 96 -11.27 45.28 10.24
C GLN A 96 -12.41 45.35 11.25
N LEU A 97 -12.11 45.24 12.54
CA LEU A 97 -13.10 45.45 13.60
C LEU A 97 -13.56 46.93 13.66
N GLY A 98 -12.65 47.86 13.39
CA GLY A 98 -12.93 49.28 13.24
C GLY A 98 -13.95 49.58 12.14
N LEU A 99 -13.86 48.89 11.00
CA LEU A 99 -14.83 48.98 9.90
C LEU A 99 -16.22 48.43 10.29
N GLN A 100 -16.29 47.58 11.30
CA GLN A 100 -17.54 47.05 11.89
C GLN A 100 -18.03 47.89 13.08
N GLY A 101 -17.42 49.06 13.32
CA GLY A 101 -17.83 49.98 14.37
C GLY A 101 -17.23 49.69 15.75
N ARG A 102 -16.10 48.96 15.83
CA ARG A 102 -15.32 48.74 17.06
C ARG A 102 -13.87 49.18 16.86
N ARG A 103 -13.56 50.42 17.26
CA ARG A 103 -12.21 50.98 17.14
C ARG A 103 -11.40 50.66 18.37
N PHE A 104 -10.23 50.08 18.18
CA PHE A 104 -9.28 49.73 19.23
C PHE A 104 -8.29 50.87 19.37
N LYS A 105 -8.69 51.92 20.11
CA LYS A 105 -8.01 53.22 20.11
C LYS A 105 -6.64 53.13 20.72
N GLU A 106 -6.49 52.38 21.81
CA GLU A 106 -5.21 52.26 22.50
C GLU A 106 -4.27 51.35 21.71
N LEU A 107 -4.78 50.25 21.16
CA LEU A 107 -3.98 49.39 20.28
C LEU A 107 -3.53 50.14 19.02
N ASP A 108 -4.41 50.88 18.34
CA ASP A 108 -4.05 51.65 17.15
C ASP A 108 -2.97 52.70 17.44
N ARG A 109 -3.05 53.36 18.61
CA ARG A 109 -2.03 54.30 19.08
C ARG A 109 -0.69 53.60 19.28
N LEU A 110 -0.66 52.49 20.02
CA LEU A 110 0.58 51.76 20.30
C LEU A 110 1.17 51.09 19.05
N LEU A 111 0.34 50.62 18.12
CA LEU A 111 0.78 50.12 16.82
C LEU A 111 1.40 51.22 15.96
N ALA A 112 0.87 52.45 16.01
CA ALA A 112 1.48 53.59 15.33
C ALA A 112 2.85 53.94 15.93
N VAL A 113 2.95 53.97 17.27
CA VAL A 113 4.23 54.18 17.98
C VAL A 113 5.21 53.05 17.66
N HIS A 114 4.78 51.79 17.65
CA HIS A 114 5.61 50.66 17.27
C HIS A 114 6.18 50.81 15.87
N ARG A 115 5.37 51.21 14.87
CA ARG A 115 5.86 51.42 13.49
C ARG A 115 6.88 52.54 13.41
N GLU A 116 6.62 53.67 14.07
CA GLU A 116 7.55 54.80 14.11
C GLU A 116 8.88 54.39 14.76
N ARG A 117 8.82 53.78 15.95
CA ARG A 117 10.00 53.33 16.70
C ARG A 117 10.74 52.19 16.01
N ARG A 118 10.04 51.29 15.32
CA ARG A 118 10.66 50.25 14.49
C ARG A 118 11.39 50.85 13.30
N HIS A 119 10.80 51.83 12.62
CA HIS A 119 11.47 52.52 11.52
C HIS A 119 12.71 53.27 12.03
N GLU A 120 12.61 53.96 13.16
CA GLU A 120 13.77 54.57 13.82
C GLU A 120 14.83 53.53 14.19
N ALA A 121 14.45 52.38 14.75
CA ALA A 121 15.36 51.30 15.11
C ALA A 121 16.08 50.69 13.89
N GLU A 122 15.36 50.47 12.79
CA GLU A 122 15.93 50.01 11.52
C GLU A 122 16.94 51.02 10.96
N THR A 123 16.65 52.33 11.06
CA THR A 123 17.62 53.36 10.69
C THR A 123 18.84 53.39 11.62
N VAL A 124 18.66 53.16 12.93
CA VAL A 124 19.77 53.07 13.91
C VAL A 124 20.65 51.86 13.61
N ALA A 125 20.07 50.69 13.34
CA ALA A 125 20.85 49.50 13.02
C ALA A 125 21.68 49.65 11.72
N LEU A 126 21.20 50.49 10.79
CA LEU A 126 21.93 50.86 9.57
C LEU A 126 23.00 51.94 9.81
N VAL A 127 22.89 52.74 10.86
CA VAL A 127 23.79 53.87 11.20
C VAL A 127 24.86 53.49 12.23
N ASP A 128 24.57 52.59 13.18
CA ASP A 128 25.54 52.03 14.15
C ASP A 128 26.53 51.02 13.49
N ALA A 129 26.39 50.78 12.19
CA ALA A 129 27.50 50.31 11.37
C ALA A 129 28.48 51.49 11.16
N GLU A 130 29.46 51.66 12.06
CA GLU A 130 30.30 52.87 12.13
C GLU A 130 30.86 53.37 10.76
N PRO A 131 31.00 54.70 10.59
CA PRO A 131 31.66 55.31 9.43
C PRO A 131 33.19 55.21 9.56
N GLY A 132 33.74 54.03 9.27
CA GLY A 132 35.19 53.79 9.20
C GLY A 132 35.50 52.46 8.54
N GLU A 133 35.82 52.49 7.24
CA GLU A 133 36.10 51.38 6.31
C GLU A 133 35.08 50.19 6.31
N PRO A 134 34.35 49.97 5.20
CA PRO A 134 33.29 48.97 5.15
C PRO A 134 33.86 47.55 5.09
N SER A 135 34.09 46.91 6.24
CA SER A 135 34.26 45.46 6.26
C SER A 135 32.89 44.78 6.15
N ALA A 136 32.78 43.79 5.25
CA ALA A 136 31.57 42.98 5.07
C ALA A 136 31.06 42.38 6.40
N ALA A 137 31.94 42.16 7.38
CA ALA A 137 31.61 41.63 8.70
C ALA A 137 30.72 42.55 9.55
N GLY A 138 30.91 43.87 9.53
CA GLY A 138 30.12 44.80 10.35
C GLY A 138 28.66 44.90 9.91
N LEU A 139 28.45 44.92 8.59
CA LEU A 139 27.11 44.92 7.98
C LEU A 139 26.39 43.57 8.17
N VAL A 140 27.16 42.47 8.22
CA VAL A 140 26.66 41.12 8.57
C VAL A 140 26.25 41.05 10.03
N VAL A 141 27.02 41.60 10.98
CA VAL A 141 26.66 41.61 12.41
C VAL A 141 25.43 42.47 12.70
N ALA A 142 25.30 43.65 12.06
CA ALA A 142 24.11 44.50 12.19
C ALA A 142 22.85 43.81 11.62
N ARG A 143 22.97 43.17 10.45
CA ARG A 143 21.89 42.34 9.88
C ARG A 143 21.60 41.11 10.73
N ALA A 144 22.62 40.47 11.30
CA ALA A 144 22.45 39.33 12.20
C ALA A 144 21.72 39.74 13.48
N GLY A 145 22.02 40.91 14.06
CA GLY A 145 21.28 41.45 15.21
C GLY A 145 19.80 41.70 14.89
N LEU A 146 19.50 42.29 13.72
CA LEU A 146 18.13 42.48 13.25
C LEU A 146 17.41 41.14 13.00
N VAL A 147 18.11 40.14 12.45
CA VAL A 147 17.56 38.79 12.22
C VAL A 147 17.34 38.05 13.54
N GLY A 148 18.28 38.12 14.48
CA GLY A 148 18.20 37.48 15.80
C GLY A 148 17.12 38.06 16.70
N LEU A 149 16.70 39.31 16.44
CA LEU A 149 15.58 39.96 17.10
C LEU A 149 14.27 39.90 16.28
N GLY A 150 14.24 39.15 15.16
CA GLY A 150 13.03 38.99 14.35
C GLY A 150 12.56 40.27 13.64
N MET A 151 13.43 41.27 13.50
CA MET A 151 13.11 42.60 12.98
C MET A 151 13.20 42.68 11.44
N VAL A 152 13.66 41.62 10.77
CA VAL A 152 13.63 41.52 9.31
C VAL A 152 12.40 40.73 8.86
N PRO A 153 11.44 41.34 8.14
CA PRO A 153 10.22 40.66 7.71
C PRO A 153 10.52 39.44 6.83
N GLY A 154 9.92 38.28 7.15
CA GLY A 154 9.96 37.08 6.30
C GLY A 154 11.24 36.24 6.34
N VAL A 155 12.20 36.52 7.22
CA VAL A 155 13.53 35.86 7.26
C VAL A 155 13.63 34.78 8.35
N GLY A 156 12.55 34.46 9.05
CA GLY A 156 12.53 33.42 10.11
C GLY A 156 13.02 32.03 9.65
N ALA A 157 12.98 31.73 8.35
CA ALA A 157 13.48 30.48 7.78
C ALA A 157 14.97 30.49 7.39
N PHE A 158 15.66 31.64 7.43
CA PHE A 158 17.07 31.78 7.03
C PHE A 158 18.06 31.89 8.21
N ALA A 159 17.57 31.78 9.45
CA ALA A 159 18.41 31.89 10.65
C ALA A 159 19.46 30.76 10.79
N GLY A 160 19.28 29.62 10.10
CA GLY A 160 20.15 28.45 10.23
C GLY A 160 21.60 28.62 9.73
N ALA A 161 21.93 29.74 9.09
CA ALA A 161 23.27 30.01 8.55
C ALA A 161 24.16 30.91 9.44
N LEU A 162 23.66 31.40 10.58
CA LEU A 162 24.36 32.35 11.45
C LEU A 162 24.62 31.78 12.85
N ASP A 163 25.79 32.06 13.41
CA ASP A 163 26.19 31.59 14.74
C ASP A 163 25.32 32.21 15.86
N ALA A 164 24.86 31.39 16.81
CA ALA A 164 24.01 31.81 17.91
C ALA A 164 24.69 32.87 18.81
N GLY A 165 26.02 32.80 18.96
CA GLY A 165 26.79 33.81 19.70
C GLY A 165 26.80 35.18 19.01
N GLN A 166 26.88 35.20 17.68
CA GLN A 166 26.80 36.43 16.88
C GLN A 166 25.41 37.07 16.92
N LEU A 167 24.34 36.26 16.88
CA LEU A 167 22.96 36.73 17.02
C LEU A 167 22.73 37.37 18.41
N ALA A 168 23.20 36.72 19.48
CA ALA A 168 23.07 37.24 20.84
C ALA A 168 23.83 38.57 21.04
N GLN A 169 25.07 38.66 20.55
CA GLN A 169 25.86 39.89 20.64
C GLN A 169 25.27 41.03 19.79
N GLY A 170 24.75 40.72 18.61
CA GLY A 170 24.04 41.69 17.77
C GLY A 170 22.75 42.20 18.45
N ALA A 171 22.01 41.30 19.09
CA ALA A 171 20.79 41.62 19.83
C ALA A 171 21.06 42.49 21.08
N ASP A 172 22.12 42.20 21.84
CA ASP A 172 22.50 42.97 23.03
C ASP A 172 22.97 44.38 22.68
N ARG A 173 23.73 44.54 21.59
CA ARG A 173 24.15 45.85 21.08
C ARG A 173 22.96 46.68 20.63
N LEU A 174 22.05 46.09 19.86
CA LEU A 174 20.84 46.79 19.41
C LEU A 174 19.97 47.19 20.60
N ARG A 175 19.82 46.32 21.61
CA ARG A 175 19.10 46.66 22.85
C ARG A 175 19.73 47.84 23.58
N ALA A 176 21.06 47.89 23.67
CA ALA A 176 21.78 49.00 24.30
C ALA A 176 21.62 50.31 23.52
N SER A 177 21.72 50.29 22.19
CA SER A 177 21.58 51.50 21.36
C SER A 177 20.15 52.04 21.36
N LEU A 178 19.14 51.16 21.32
CA LEU A 178 17.74 51.56 21.48
C LEU A 178 17.47 52.15 22.87
N SER A 179 18.05 51.57 23.93
CA SER A 179 17.90 52.09 25.31
C SER A 179 18.55 53.46 25.52
N ALA A 180 19.61 53.78 24.78
CA ALA A 180 20.25 55.10 24.81
C ALA A 180 19.43 56.17 24.07
N ARG A 181 18.67 55.77 23.04
CA ARG A 181 17.96 56.69 22.15
C ARG A 181 16.49 56.88 22.53
N PHE A 182 15.82 55.83 22.98
CA PHE A 182 14.45 55.92 23.47
C PHE A 182 14.43 56.28 24.95
N ARG A 183 13.65 57.30 25.30
CA ARG A 183 13.53 57.79 26.69
C ARG A 183 12.59 56.94 27.55
N SER A 184 11.92 55.95 26.96
CA SER A 184 10.97 55.06 27.61
C SER A 184 11.41 53.61 27.46
N GLN A 185 11.46 52.88 28.57
CA GLN A 185 11.69 51.44 28.57
C GLN A 185 10.57 50.69 27.82
N GLU A 186 9.37 51.27 27.80
CA GLU A 186 8.21 50.75 27.09
C GLU A 186 8.38 50.87 25.56
N ASP A 187 8.97 51.97 25.06
CA ASP A 187 9.29 52.14 23.63
C ASP A 187 10.34 51.12 23.17
N VAL A 188 11.32 50.80 24.02
CA VAL A 188 12.32 49.75 23.74
C VAL A 188 11.65 48.37 23.68
N GLN A 189 10.74 48.06 24.61
CA GLN A 189 9.98 46.81 24.59
C GLN A 189 9.03 46.71 23.40
N LEU A 190 8.37 47.81 23.02
CA LEU A 190 7.54 47.88 21.82
C LEU A 190 8.33 47.54 20.56
N VAL A 191 9.63 47.77 20.52
CA VAL A 191 10.46 47.44 19.36
C VAL A 191 11.00 46.01 19.42
N LEU A 192 11.47 45.57 20.59
CA LEU A 192 12.18 44.29 20.75
C LEU A 192 11.26 43.09 21.01
N THR A 193 10.19 43.28 21.76
CA THR A 193 9.20 42.26 22.12
C THR A 193 7.80 42.86 22.05
N PRO A 194 7.38 43.36 20.88
CA PRO A 194 6.12 44.09 20.70
C PRO A 194 4.91 43.32 21.25
N GLU A 195 4.90 42.00 21.11
CA GLU A 195 3.83 41.12 21.59
C GLU A 195 3.61 41.23 23.11
N ARG A 196 4.64 41.52 23.92
CA ARG A 196 4.49 41.69 25.38
C ARG A 196 3.73 42.96 25.77
N VAL A 197 3.80 43.99 24.92
CA VAL A 197 3.12 45.28 25.18
C VAL A 197 1.78 45.34 24.45
N LEU A 198 1.72 44.89 23.20
CA LEU A 198 0.54 45.01 22.35
C LEU A 198 -0.53 43.95 22.64
N THR A 199 -0.14 42.70 22.97
CA THR A 199 -1.12 41.62 23.19
C THR A 199 -2.06 41.91 24.38
N PRO A 200 -1.58 42.36 25.56
CA PRO A 200 -2.49 42.67 26.67
C PRO A 200 -3.54 43.73 26.32
N VAL A 201 -3.15 44.75 25.55
CA VAL A 201 -4.07 45.80 25.08
C VAL A 201 -5.10 45.24 24.09
N LEU A 202 -4.65 44.41 23.14
CA LEU A 202 -5.54 43.70 22.23
C LEU A 202 -6.56 42.84 22.99
N LEU A 203 -6.13 42.06 23.98
CA LEU A 203 -7.03 41.19 24.76
C LEU A 203 -8.06 42.01 25.54
N GLY A 204 -7.65 43.12 26.13
CA GLY A 204 -8.56 44.06 26.81
C GLY A 204 -9.61 44.64 25.87
N GLU A 205 -9.21 45.17 24.71
CA GLU A 205 -10.15 45.77 23.74
C GLU A 205 -11.02 44.70 23.03
N LEU A 206 -10.53 43.47 22.85
CA LEU A 206 -11.35 42.33 22.40
C LEU A 206 -12.40 41.96 23.44
N SER A 207 -12.06 41.93 24.72
CA SER A 207 -13.02 41.67 25.81
C SER A 207 -14.09 42.75 25.88
N GLU A 208 -13.71 44.02 25.72
CA GLU A 208 -14.69 45.12 25.62
C GLU A 208 -15.60 44.96 24.39
N ALA A 209 -15.04 44.60 23.23
CA ALA A 209 -15.81 44.36 22.03
C ALA A 209 -16.80 43.18 22.19
N ALA A 210 -16.38 42.11 22.88
CA ALA A 210 -17.20 40.93 23.15
C ALA A 210 -18.43 41.26 24.00
N SER A 211 -18.37 42.28 24.86
CA SER A 211 -19.56 42.73 25.63
C SER A 211 -20.73 43.27 24.77
N THR A 212 -20.48 43.51 23.48
CA THR A 212 -21.43 44.17 22.57
C THR A 212 -21.73 43.38 21.30
N ALA A 213 -21.17 42.19 21.16
CA ALA A 213 -21.40 41.28 20.05
C ALA A 213 -21.43 39.84 20.59
N PRO A 214 -22.29 38.96 20.07
CA PRO A 214 -22.41 37.60 20.60
C PRO A 214 -21.13 36.77 20.45
N TRP A 215 -20.31 37.08 19.43
CA TRP A 215 -19.07 36.39 19.14
C TRP A 215 -18.07 37.33 18.47
N ILE A 216 -16.78 37.07 18.66
CA ILE A 216 -15.70 37.58 17.82
C ILE A 216 -15.02 36.39 17.15
N VAL A 217 -14.88 36.41 15.83
CA VAL A 217 -14.20 35.32 15.09
C VAL A 217 -12.99 35.86 14.33
N LEU A 218 -11.82 35.32 14.65
CA LEU A 218 -10.54 35.71 14.05
C LEU A 218 -10.08 34.60 13.09
N PHE A 219 -9.93 34.95 11.82
CA PHE A 219 -9.51 34.04 10.76
C PHE A 219 -8.05 34.28 10.38
N PHE A 220 -7.26 33.22 10.32
CA PHE A 220 -5.85 33.20 9.91
C PHE A 220 -5.67 32.20 8.75
N ASP A 221 -5.67 32.70 7.52
CA ASP A 221 -5.53 31.88 6.31
C ASP A 221 -4.09 31.87 5.79
N THR A 222 -3.78 30.89 4.94
CA THR A 222 -2.42 30.63 4.42
C THR A 222 -1.41 30.40 5.56
N TYR A 223 -1.83 29.58 6.54
CA TYR A 223 -1.12 29.34 7.79
C TYR A 223 0.22 28.63 7.60
N GLU A 224 0.45 27.97 6.46
CA GLU A 224 1.78 27.48 6.08
C GLU A 224 2.83 28.59 5.96
N ARG A 225 2.40 29.86 5.76
CA ARG A 225 3.28 31.03 5.68
C ARG A 225 3.28 31.87 6.94
N THR A 226 2.12 32.03 7.57
CA THR A 226 2.00 32.89 8.76
C THR A 226 2.25 32.11 10.07
N GLY A 227 2.06 30.79 10.06
CA GLY A 227 2.27 29.89 11.19
C GLY A 227 3.65 29.99 11.84
N PRO A 228 4.77 30.11 11.10
CA PRO A 228 6.10 30.24 11.71
C PRO A 228 6.24 31.36 12.75
N PHE A 229 5.47 32.45 12.64
CA PHE A 229 5.47 33.55 13.63
C PHE A 229 4.15 33.71 14.39
N LEU A 230 3.03 33.19 13.88
CA LEU A 230 1.73 33.26 14.57
C LEU A 230 1.48 32.08 15.49
N ASP A 231 2.02 30.90 15.21
CA ASP A 231 1.60 29.67 15.88
C ASP A 231 2.00 29.62 17.36
N GLY A 232 3.23 30.03 17.68
CA GLY A 232 3.67 30.14 19.07
C GLY A 232 2.90 31.22 19.83
N TRP A 233 2.64 32.37 19.19
CA TRP A 233 1.89 33.47 19.78
C TRP A 233 0.42 33.09 20.04
N LEU A 234 -0.26 32.48 19.07
CA LEU A 234 -1.65 32.01 19.22
C LEU A 234 -1.76 30.95 20.31
N HIS A 235 -0.82 30.01 20.35
CA HIS A 235 -0.77 29.01 21.41
C HIS A 235 -0.70 29.68 22.78
N GLU A 236 0.24 30.62 23.00
CA GLU A 236 0.36 31.31 24.29
C GLU A 236 -0.89 32.15 24.63
N VAL A 237 -1.49 32.83 23.65
CA VAL A 237 -2.72 33.63 23.84
C VAL A 237 -3.92 32.77 24.26
N ILE A 238 -4.03 31.55 23.73
CA ILE A 238 -5.17 30.66 23.98
C ILE A 238 -4.96 29.83 25.26
N THR A 239 -3.73 29.38 25.51
CA THR A 239 -3.46 28.32 26.49
C THR A 239 -2.87 28.81 27.80
N THR A 240 -2.42 30.08 27.87
CA THR A 240 -1.75 30.66 29.04
C THR A 240 -2.35 32.02 29.40
N ASP A 241 -2.05 32.50 30.61
CA ASP A 241 -2.38 33.84 31.08
C ASP A 241 -1.22 34.84 30.88
N ARG A 242 -0.17 34.46 30.13
CA ARG A 242 1.08 35.23 29.97
C ARG A 242 0.85 36.68 29.54
N TYR A 243 -0.14 36.90 28.68
CA TYR A 243 -0.48 38.22 28.14
C TYR A 243 -1.78 38.80 28.71
N GLY A 244 -2.41 38.11 29.68
CA GLY A 244 -3.77 38.37 30.14
C GLY A 244 -4.76 37.30 29.63
N THR A 245 -6.05 37.52 29.89
CA THR A 245 -7.11 36.55 29.58
C THR A 245 -7.86 36.92 28.31
N LEU A 246 -8.03 35.98 27.39
CA LEU A 246 -8.90 36.10 26.22
C LEU A 246 -10.37 35.83 26.60
N SER A 247 -11.32 36.59 26.04
CA SER A 247 -12.76 36.34 26.29
C SER A 247 -13.19 34.99 25.72
N ALA A 248 -14.07 34.28 26.42
CA ALA A 248 -14.63 33.00 25.95
C ALA A 248 -15.51 33.16 24.69
N ASP A 249 -15.93 34.38 24.37
CA ASP A 249 -16.69 34.70 23.14
C ASP A 249 -15.80 34.86 21.89
N VAL A 250 -14.50 34.59 22.00
CA VAL A 250 -13.56 34.64 20.87
C VAL A 250 -13.33 33.24 20.31
N ILE A 251 -13.57 33.08 19.01
CA ILE A 251 -13.26 31.86 18.26
C ILE A 251 -12.15 32.16 17.27
N ILE A 252 -11.15 31.30 17.22
CA ILE A 252 -10.04 31.39 16.28
C ILE A 252 -10.19 30.31 15.20
N VAL A 253 -9.98 30.69 13.95
CA VAL A 253 -10.01 29.77 12.81
C VAL A 253 -8.69 29.91 12.05
N THR A 254 -7.89 28.87 12.02
CA THR A 254 -6.66 28.81 11.23
C THR A 254 -6.87 27.95 9.99
N SER A 255 -6.20 28.27 8.89
CA SER A 255 -6.31 27.52 7.62
C SER A 255 -4.95 27.36 6.95
N GLY A 256 -4.46 26.13 6.85
CA GLY A 256 -3.11 25.80 6.38
C GLY A 256 -3.03 24.53 5.55
N GLN A 257 -1.83 24.10 5.17
CA GLN A 257 -1.66 22.85 4.41
C GLN A 257 -1.44 21.62 5.29
N ARG A 258 -0.84 21.82 6.45
CA ARG A 258 -0.49 20.74 7.39
C ARG A 258 -1.44 20.78 8.59
N PRO A 259 -1.66 19.64 9.27
CA PRO A 259 -2.28 19.63 10.58
C PRO A 259 -1.41 20.41 11.59
N PHE A 260 -2.00 20.74 12.74
CA PHE A 260 -1.25 21.34 13.83
C PHE A 260 -0.15 20.41 14.35
N ASP A 261 0.93 21.00 14.85
CA ASP A 261 2.00 20.28 15.54
C ASP A 261 1.45 19.65 16.82
N THR A 262 1.40 18.32 16.86
CA THR A 262 0.94 17.54 18.00
C THR A 262 1.78 17.78 19.25
N ALA A 263 3.07 18.11 19.12
CA ALA A 263 3.93 18.40 20.28
C ALA A 263 3.50 19.69 20.98
N ARG A 264 2.97 20.66 20.24
CA ARG A 264 2.51 21.94 20.77
C ARG A 264 1.03 21.90 21.17
N TRP A 265 0.17 21.41 20.29
CA TRP A 265 -1.28 21.51 20.45
C TRP A 265 -1.94 20.24 21.03
N GLY A 266 -1.20 19.14 21.19
CA GLY A 266 -1.76 17.84 21.58
C GLY A 266 -2.51 17.84 22.91
N GLY A 267 -2.10 18.66 23.87
CA GLY A 267 -2.78 18.81 25.17
C GLY A 267 -4.11 19.57 25.13
N PHE A 268 -4.47 20.18 24.00
CA PHE A 268 -5.64 21.05 23.84
C PHE A 268 -6.68 20.50 22.85
N ALA A 269 -6.53 19.24 22.41
CA ALA A 269 -7.39 18.62 21.41
C ALA A 269 -8.90 18.72 21.74
N ASP A 270 -9.28 18.64 23.02
CA ASP A 270 -10.69 18.72 23.45
C ASP A 270 -11.35 20.09 23.22
N PHE A 271 -10.55 21.14 23.07
CA PHE A 271 -11.02 22.52 22.83
C PHE A 271 -10.91 22.95 21.37
N MET A 272 -10.42 22.03 20.53
CA MET A 272 -10.09 22.27 19.13
C MET A 272 -10.98 21.42 18.21
N THR A 273 -11.29 21.94 17.03
CA THR A 273 -11.85 21.15 15.92
C THR A 273 -10.84 21.08 14.80
N ASP A 274 -10.33 19.87 14.56
CA ASP A 274 -9.55 19.58 13.37
C ASP A 274 -10.48 19.36 12.17
N VAL A 275 -10.23 20.06 11.07
CA VAL A 275 -11.07 20.04 9.85
C VAL A 275 -10.18 19.68 8.64
N PRO A 276 -9.86 18.39 8.47
CA PRO A 276 -9.09 17.92 7.32
C PRO A 276 -9.94 17.96 6.04
N LEU A 277 -9.41 18.58 4.98
CA LEU A 277 -10.07 18.68 3.68
C LEU A 277 -9.33 17.87 2.60
N GLY A 278 -9.99 16.84 2.08
CA GLY A 278 -9.59 16.15 0.84
C GLY A 278 -10.21 16.78 -0.41
N PRO A 279 -10.16 16.15 -1.59
CA PRO A 279 -11.03 16.49 -2.72
C PRO A 279 -12.52 16.45 -2.35
N PHE A 280 -13.38 17.05 -3.18
CA PHE A 280 -14.81 16.82 -3.03
C PHE A 280 -15.14 15.35 -3.24
N THR A 281 -16.10 14.88 -2.45
CA THR A 281 -16.83 13.67 -2.77
C THR A 281 -17.55 13.85 -4.12
N GLU A 282 -17.85 12.75 -4.78
CA GLU A 282 -18.58 12.79 -6.05
C GLU A 282 -19.89 13.57 -5.92
N ALA A 283 -20.64 13.37 -4.83
CA ALA A 283 -21.88 14.09 -4.56
C ALA A 283 -21.68 15.62 -4.44
N GLU A 284 -20.61 16.06 -3.78
CA GLU A 284 -20.29 17.49 -3.67
C GLU A 284 -19.87 18.09 -5.00
N ALA A 285 -19.02 17.39 -5.76
CA ALA A 285 -18.58 17.86 -7.07
C ALA A 285 -19.72 17.92 -8.08
N ARG A 286 -20.59 16.89 -8.12
CA ARG A 286 -21.84 16.89 -8.91
C ARG A 286 -22.76 18.03 -8.49
N GLY A 287 -22.89 18.27 -7.20
CA GLY A 287 -23.64 19.40 -6.67
C GLY A 287 -23.12 20.75 -7.17
N LEU A 288 -21.80 20.96 -7.12
CA LEU A 288 -21.17 22.20 -7.60
C LEU A 288 -21.41 22.40 -9.10
N LEU A 289 -21.27 21.33 -9.89
CA LEU A 289 -21.51 21.34 -11.34
C LEU A 289 -22.96 21.69 -11.66
N ALA A 290 -23.91 21.05 -10.98
CA ALA A 290 -25.34 21.32 -11.13
C ALA A 290 -25.68 22.78 -10.76
N GLY A 291 -25.08 23.31 -9.68
CA GLY A 291 -25.25 24.72 -9.28
C GLY A 291 -24.72 25.72 -10.31
N LYS A 292 -23.83 25.31 -11.21
CA LYS A 292 -23.28 26.10 -12.32
C LYS A 292 -23.99 25.84 -13.66
N GLY A 293 -24.95 24.91 -13.69
CA GLY A 293 -25.73 24.54 -14.87
C GLY A 293 -25.10 23.41 -15.71
N VAL A 294 -24.08 22.71 -15.21
CA VAL A 294 -23.46 21.55 -15.86
C VAL A 294 -24.10 20.29 -15.28
N VAL A 295 -24.99 19.66 -16.05
CA VAL A 295 -25.80 18.51 -15.61
C VAL A 295 -25.77 17.31 -16.56
N ALA A 296 -25.18 17.46 -17.75
CA ALA A 296 -25.08 16.36 -18.70
C ALA A 296 -24.06 15.33 -18.20
N GLU A 297 -24.50 14.10 -17.94
CA GLU A 297 -23.68 13.04 -17.33
C GLU A 297 -22.33 12.81 -18.03
N PRO A 298 -22.23 12.74 -19.38
CA PRO A 298 -20.93 12.59 -20.04
C PRO A 298 -19.96 13.74 -19.73
N VAL A 299 -20.47 14.96 -19.60
CA VAL A 299 -19.66 16.15 -19.28
C VAL A 299 -19.24 16.15 -17.81
N VAL A 300 -20.17 15.76 -16.93
CA VAL A 300 -19.91 15.65 -15.49
C VAL A 300 -18.83 14.62 -15.21
N ASP A 301 -18.94 13.43 -15.81
CA ASP A 301 -17.96 12.36 -15.66
C ASP A 301 -16.58 12.78 -16.18
N GLU A 302 -16.51 13.50 -17.31
CA GLU A 302 -15.25 14.01 -17.83
C GLU A 302 -14.62 15.07 -16.91
N VAL A 303 -15.42 15.99 -16.37
CA VAL A 303 -14.93 16.97 -15.39
C VAL A 303 -14.44 16.26 -14.12
N LEU A 304 -15.15 15.29 -13.59
CA LEU A 304 -14.72 14.52 -12.41
C LEU A 304 -13.41 13.78 -12.69
N ARG A 305 -13.29 13.15 -13.86
CA ARG A 305 -12.08 12.44 -14.29
C ARG A 305 -10.87 13.36 -14.39
N LEU A 306 -11.03 14.54 -14.99
CA LEU A 306 -9.93 15.50 -15.15
C LEU A 306 -9.55 16.19 -13.83
N THR A 307 -10.51 16.43 -12.95
CA THR A 307 -10.26 17.22 -11.74
C THR A 307 -9.90 16.37 -10.52
N GLY A 308 -10.22 15.08 -10.53
CA GLY A 308 -10.09 14.21 -9.37
C GLY A 308 -10.93 14.70 -8.17
N GLY A 309 -12.03 15.42 -8.45
CA GLY A 309 -12.86 16.06 -7.44
C GLY A 309 -12.22 17.30 -6.79
N LEU A 310 -11.08 17.80 -7.28
CA LEU A 310 -10.44 18.98 -6.68
C LEU A 310 -11.31 20.23 -6.88
N PRO A 311 -11.87 20.84 -5.80
CA PRO A 311 -12.89 21.88 -5.89
C PRO A 311 -12.55 23.05 -6.80
N VAL A 312 -11.28 23.50 -6.77
CA VAL A 312 -10.86 24.60 -7.62
C VAL A 312 -10.94 24.24 -9.11
N LEU A 313 -10.51 23.04 -9.50
CA LEU A 313 -10.51 22.65 -10.91
C LEU A 313 -11.93 22.35 -11.38
N VAL A 314 -12.75 21.73 -10.52
CA VAL A 314 -14.19 21.54 -10.78
C VAL A 314 -14.85 22.90 -11.04
N SER A 315 -14.59 23.90 -10.18
CA SER A 315 -15.14 25.25 -10.38
C SER A 315 -14.63 25.91 -11.65
N THR A 316 -13.33 25.82 -11.95
CA THR A 316 -12.75 26.42 -13.17
C THR A 316 -13.38 25.84 -14.43
N LEU A 317 -13.54 24.51 -14.51
CA LEU A 317 -14.17 23.88 -15.67
C LEU A 317 -15.67 24.17 -15.73
N ALA A 318 -16.37 24.17 -14.58
CA ALA A 318 -17.79 24.48 -14.52
C ALA A 318 -18.11 25.93 -14.96
N GLU A 319 -17.18 26.88 -14.79
CA GLU A 319 -17.36 28.27 -15.22
C GLU A 319 -17.48 28.42 -16.75
N THR A 320 -16.84 27.52 -17.51
CA THR A 320 -16.93 27.51 -18.98
C THR A 320 -18.28 27.00 -19.49
N ARG A 321 -19.09 26.36 -18.63
CA ARG A 321 -20.39 25.74 -18.94
C ARG A 321 -20.32 24.83 -20.18
N PRO A 322 -19.45 23.82 -20.17
CA PRO A 322 -19.30 22.90 -21.29
C PRO A 322 -20.63 22.18 -21.57
N ALA A 323 -20.98 22.06 -22.85
CA ALA A 323 -22.19 21.39 -23.30
C ALA A 323 -21.89 19.95 -23.76
N ASP A 324 -20.66 19.72 -24.24
CA ASP A 324 -20.15 18.43 -24.69
C ASP A 324 -18.84 18.05 -23.96
N PRO A 325 -18.52 16.75 -23.75
CA PRO A 325 -17.24 16.34 -23.17
C PRO A 325 -16.02 16.93 -23.88
N ASP A 326 -16.08 17.13 -25.21
CA ASP A 326 -14.99 17.71 -25.99
C ASP A 326 -14.77 19.21 -25.69
N ASP A 327 -15.77 19.89 -25.11
CA ASP A 327 -15.68 21.29 -24.68
C ASP A 327 -14.95 21.43 -23.33
N VAL A 328 -14.69 20.33 -22.61
CA VAL A 328 -14.04 20.35 -21.30
C VAL A 328 -12.53 20.57 -21.48
N GLY A 329 -12.09 21.80 -21.27
CA GLY A 329 -10.65 22.14 -21.30
C GLY A 329 -9.83 21.38 -20.25
N ASP A 330 -8.52 21.24 -20.48
CA ASP A 330 -7.62 20.59 -19.52
C ASP A 330 -7.19 21.56 -18.40
N PRO A 331 -7.54 21.30 -17.12
CA PRO A 331 -7.20 22.19 -16.02
C PRO A 331 -5.78 21.94 -15.47
N SER A 332 -5.01 21.00 -16.04
CA SER A 332 -3.76 20.50 -15.44
C SER A 332 -2.67 21.56 -15.34
N THR A 333 -2.51 22.44 -16.34
CA THR A 333 -1.57 23.57 -16.24
C THR A 333 -1.93 24.49 -15.08
N THR A 334 -3.20 24.85 -14.94
CA THR A 334 -3.68 25.69 -13.83
C THR A 334 -3.51 25.00 -12.47
N ALA A 335 -3.71 23.68 -12.41
CA ALA A 335 -3.50 22.90 -11.20
C ALA A 335 -2.03 22.91 -10.78
N VAL A 336 -1.12 22.57 -11.72
CA VAL A 336 0.33 22.53 -11.49
C VAL A 336 0.87 23.90 -11.11
N GLU A 337 0.45 24.96 -11.80
CA GLU A 337 0.84 26.34 -11.43
C GLU A 337 0.37 26.73 -10.03
N ARG A 338 -0.76 26.19 -9.56
CA ARG A 338 -1.20 26.42 -8.17
C ARG A 338 -0.40 25.61 -7.17
N PHE A 339 -0.08 24.35 -7.47
CA PHE A 339 0.75 23.50 -6.60
C PHE A 339 2.17 24.04 -6.45
N LEU A 340 2.73 24.56 -7.55
CA LEU A 340 4.08 25.11 -7.61
C LEU A 340 4.11 26.63 -7.59
N LYS A 341 3.02 27.30 -7.17
CA LYS A 341 2.87 28.77 -7.20
C LYS A 341 4.05 29.50 -6.55
N TRP A 342 4.55 28.92 -5.48
CA TRP A 342 5.58 29.52 -4.62
C TRP A 342 6.99 28.97 -4.89
N GLU A 343 7.17 28.15 -5.93
CA GLU A 343 8.49 27.67 -6.32
C GLU A 343 8.97 28.44 -7.57
N PRO A 344 9.83 29.45 -7.40
CA PRO A 344 10.33 30.26 -8.50
C PRO A 344 11.46 29.59 -9.28
N ASP A 345 12.14 28.59 -8.71
CA ASP A 345 13.29 27.94 -9.34
C ASP A 345 12.84 26.95 -10.43
N PRO A 346 13.19 27.19 -11.71
CA PRO A 346 12.80 26.31 -12.81
C PRO A 346 13.35 24.88 -12.69
N VAL A 347 14.51 24.69 -12.04
CA VAL A 347 15.10 23.35 -11.81
C VAL A 347 14.24 22.57 -10.83
N ARG A 348 13.91 23.17 -9.68
CA ARG A 348 13.03 22.56 -8.67
C ARG A 348 11.64 22.24 -9.21
N ARG A 349 11.08 23.11 -10.05
CA ARG A 349 9.81 22.83 -10.75
C ARG A 349 9.93 21.61 -11.67
N ALA A 350 11.02 21.51 -12.43
CA ALA A 350 11.26 20.36 -13.31
C ALA A 350 11.46 19.06 -12.52
N VAL A 351 12.15 19.12 -11.38
CA VAL A 351 12.33 18.00 -10.43
C VAL A 351 10.99 17.55 -9.87
N ALA A 352 10.15 18.46 -9.37
CA ALA A 352 8.82 18.11 -8.85
C ALA A 352 7.94 17.41 -9.90
N LEU A 353 8.03 17.82 -11.17
CA LEU A 353 7.32 17.13 -12.26
C LEU A 353 7.92 15.75 -12.55
N ALA A 354 9.24 15.65 -12.66
CA ALA A 354 9.90 14.38 -12.98
C ALA A 354 9.64 13.32 -11.88
N CYS A 355 9.75 13.71 -10.62
CA CYS A 355 9.53 12.86 -9.45
C CYS A 355 8.06 12.50 -9.21
N ALA A 356 7.11 13.08 -9.95
CA ALA A 356 5.72 12.63 -9.94
C ALA A 356 5.48 11.36 -10.79
N LEU A 357 6.39 11.03 -11.72
CA LEU A 357 6.24 9.86 -12.61
C LEU A 357 6.25 8.53 -11.83
N PRO A 358 7.23 8.26 -10.93
CA PRO A 358 7.23 7.06 -10.12
C PRO A 358 6.02 7.01 -9.18
N ARG A 359 5.53 5.80 -8.89
CA ARG A 359 4.44 5.62 -7.92
C ARG A 359 4.92 5.69 -6.47
N ARG A 360 6.18 5.31 -6.25
CA ARG A 360 6.90 5.40 -4.98
C ARG A 360 8.29 5.93 -5.31
N LEU A 361 8.83 6.75 -4.42
CA LEU A 361 10.09 7.43 -4.63
C LEU A 361 10.98 7.25 -3.40
N ASP A 362 12.16 6.72 -3.60
CA ASP A 362 13.25 6.74 -2.63
C ASP A 362 14.45 7.48 -3.24
N ALA A 363 15.59 7.47 -2.56
CA ALA A 363 16.78 8.17 -3.02
C ALA A 363 17.31 7.58 -4.34
N ASP A 364 17.19 6.27 -4.56
CA ASP A 364 17.70 5.61 -5.76
C ASP A 364 16.79 5.86 -6.97
N VAL A 365 15.47 5.78 -6.77
CA VAL A 365 14.47 6.18 -7.78
C VAL A 365 14.58 7.66 -8.11
N PHE A 366 14.88 8.52 -7.14
CA PHE A 366 15.11 9.94 -7.38
C PHE A 366 16.32 10.15 -8.31
N ARG A 367 17.45 9.49 -8.01
CA ARG A 367 18.67 9.57 -8.84
C ARG A 367 18.49 8.94 -10.22
N ALA A 368 17.58 7.97 -10.36
CA ALA A 368 17.24 7.40 -11.67
C ALA A 368 16.46 8.36 -12.59
N VAL A 369 15.86 9.43 -12.04
CA VAL A 369 14.96 10.35 -12.78
C VAL A 369 15.50 11.77 -12.91
N VAL A 370 16.40 12.16 -12.00
CA VAL A 370 16.96 13.51 -11.93
C VAL A 370 18.45 13.45 -12.22
N ASP A 371 18.88 14.21 -13.23
CA ASP A 371 20.29 14.36 -13.57
C ASP A 371 20.95 15.43 -12.67
N GLY A 372 22.14 15.15 -12.15
CA GLY A 372 22.91 16.08 -11.32
C GLY A 372 24.14 15.42 -10.69
N THR A 373 24.93 16.19 -9.96
CA THR A 373 25.99 15.65 -9.08
C THR A 373 25.39 15.18 -7.74
N ASP A 374 26.04 14.25 -7.03
CA ASP A 374 25.53 13.71 -5.76
C ASP A 374 25.12 14.81 -4.76
N THR A 375 25.96 15.84 -4.61
CA THR A 375 25.68 16.97 -3.72
C THR A 375 24.43 17.76 -4.13
N GLU A 376 24.22 17.96 -5.43
CA GLU A 376 23.03 18.65 -5.94
C GLU A 376 21.78 17.79 -5.76
N LEU A 377 21.89 16.49 -6.02
CA LEU A 377 20.81 15.52 -5.89
C LEU A 377 20.35 15.39 -4.44
N ASP A 378 21.26 15.34 -3.48
CA ASP A 378 20.94 15.28 -2.05
C ASP A 378 20.20 16.55 -1.59
N ALA A 379 20.64 17.73 -2.05
CA ALA A 379 19.98 18.99 -1.74
C ALA A 379 18.57 19.08 -2.35
N LEU A 380 18.40 18.63 -3.59
CA LEU A 380 17.11 18.60 -4.29
C LEU A 380 16.16 17.55 -3.68
N TYR A 381 16.68 16.39 -3.29
CA TYR A 381 15.92 15.35 -2.61
C TYR A 381 15.42 15.83 -1.24
N GLY A 382 16.30 16.44 -0.43
CA GLY A 382 15.92 17.05 0.85
C GLY A 382 14.87 18.14 0.69
N TRP A 383 15.02 19.04 -0.30
CA TRP A 383 13.98 20.03 -0.62
C TRP A 383 12.64 19.37 -0.97
N LEU A 384 12.65 18.30 -1.78
CA LEU A 384 11.44 17.64 -2.23
C LEU A 384 10.67 16.98 -1.07
N ARG A 385 11.39 16.34 -0.14
CA ARG A 385 10.82 15.72 1.08
C ARG A 385 9.99 16.69 1.91
N GLU A 386 10.41 17.95 1.98
CA GLU A 386 9.71 18.95 2.76
C GLU A 386 8.46 19.51 2.06
N ARG A 387 8.18 19.11 0.82
CA ARG A 387 7.03 19.65 0.08
C ARG A 387 5.72 19.14 0.69
N PRO A 388 4.73 20.01 0.87
CA PRO A 388 3.48 19.68 1.54
C PRO A 388 2.58 18.72 0.76
N PHE A 389 2.90 18.43 -0.52
CA PHE A 389 2.16 17.48 -1.35
C PHE A 389 2.83 16.11 -1.48
N VAL A 390 3.90 15.88 -0.71
CA VAL A 390 4.65 14.64 -0.64
C VAL A 390 4.51 14.09 0.78
N ASP A 391 4.04 12.86 0.91
CA ASP A 391 3.99 12.13 2.17
C ASP A 391 5.23 11.25 2.32
N GLU A 392 5.80 11.21 3.53
CA GLU A 392 6.79 10.21 3.91
C GLU A 392 6.08 9.00 4.54
N ARG A 393 6.29 7.80 3.96
CA ARG A 393 5.81 6.52 4.50
C ARG A 393 6.99 5.57 4.65
N GLY A 394 7.58 5.56 5.85
CA GLY A 394 8.85 4.88 6.08
C GLY A 394 9.98 5.56 5.30
N ASP A 395 10.82 4.78 4.61
CA ASP A 395 11.93 5.32 3.81
C ASP A 395 11.51 5.76 2.38
N ARG A 396 10.22 5.65 2.05
CA ARG A 396 9.69 5.97 0.72
C ARG A 396 8.74 7.17 0.76
N MET A 397 8.88 8.03 -0.23
CA MET A 397 7.99 9.15 -0.52
C MET A 397 6.88 8.75 -1.49
N GLN A 398 5.71 9.36 -1.32
CA GLN A 398 4.60 9.26 -2.25
C GLN A 398 3.97 10.64 -2.46
N TYR A 399 3.74 11.01 -3.72
CA TYR A 399 2.95 12.19 -4.05
C TYR A 399 1.48 11.90 -3.76
N HIS A 400 0.75 12.86 -3.20
CA HIS A 400 -0.70 12.72 -3.16
C HIS A 400 -1.30 12.63 -4.57
N ASP A 401 -2.23 11.70 -4.78
CA ASP A 401 -2.81 11.40 -6.10
C ASP A 401 -3.43 12.64 -6.77
N VAL A 402 -4.01 13.53 -5.96
CA VAL A 402 -4.62 14.80 -6.36
C VAL A 402 -3.64 15.74 -7.05
N VAL A 403 -2.38 15.70 -6.63
CA VAL A 403 -1.28 16.52 -7.17
C VAL A 403 -0.58 15.78 -8.31
N ARG A 404 -0.36 14.47 -8.12
CA ARG A 404 0.30 13.61 -9.09
C ARG A 404 -0.44 13.56 -10.43
N ALA A 405 -1.75 13.30 -10.44
CA ALA A 405 -2.49 13.09 -11.69
C ALA A 405 -2.45 14.31 -12.66
N PRO A 406 -2.65 15.56 -12.22
CA PRO A 406 -2.43 16.74 -13.07
C PRO A 406 -1.00 16.89 -13.57
N MET A 407 0.02 16.57 -12.76
CA MET A 407 1.43 16.63 -13.16
C MET A 407 1.75 15.60 -14.26
N LEU A 408 1.18 14.39 -14.16
CA LEU A 408 1.32 13.36 -15.19
C LEU A 408 0.70 13.81 -16.51
N ARG A 409 -0.56 14.29 -16.47
CA ARG A 409 -1.26 14.76 -17.68
C ARG A 409 -0.54 15.93 -18.35
N LEU A 410 -0.03 16.89 -17.55
CA LEU A 410 0.74 18.01 -18.07
C LEU A 410 1.99 17.53 -18.83
N GLN A 411 2.73 16.58 -18.26
CA GLN A 411 3.93 16.02 -18.92
C GLN A 411 3.59 15.24 -20.18
N ARG A 412 2.58 14.37 -20.11
CA ARG A 412 2.10 13.57 -21.24
C ARG A 412 1.67 14.43 -22.42
N LYS A 413 0.91 15.51 -22.17
CA LYS A 413 0.46 16.43 -23.23
C LYS A 413 1.54 17.40 -23.70
N GLY A 414 2.41 17.85 -22.80
CA GLY A 414 3.47 18.80 -23.12
C GLY A 414 4.54 18.22 -24.05
N SER A 415 4.94 16.97 -23.85
CA SER A 415 5.84 16.25 -24.76
C SER A 415 5.64 14.73 -24.63
N PRO A 416 4.85 14.11 -25.53
CA PRO A 416 4.63 12.66 -25.53
C PRO A 416 5.93 11.85 -25.66
N ARG A 417 6.92 12.41 -26.39
CA ARG A 417 8.24 11.79 -26.54
C ARG A 417 9.03 11.80 -25.24
N ARG A 418 9.12 12.95 -24.57
CA ARG A 418 9.83 13.05 -23.27
C ARG A 418 9.13 12.24 -22.18
N TRP A 419 7.79 12.15 -22.24
CA TRP A 419 7.01 11.25 -21.39
C TRP A 419 7.45 9.80 -21.58
N ALA A 420 7.47 9.30 -22.81
CA ALA A 420 7.90 7.94 -23.11
C ALA A 420 9.35 7.69 -22.67
N GLU A 421 10.28 8.57 -23.06
CA GLU A 421 11.72 8.44 -22.72
C GLU A 421 11.95 8.36 -21.20
N ARG A 422 11.25 9.17 -20.40
CA ARG A 422 11.38 9.13 -18.92
C ARG A 422 10.78 7.86 -18.32
N HIS A 423 9.67 7.37 -18.85
CA HIS A 423 9.10 6.11 -18.39
C HIS A 423 9.99 4.92 -18.81
N GLU A 424 10.61 4.95 -19.99
CA GLU A 424 11.60 3.95 -20.41
C GLU A 424 12.84 3.96 -19.53
N GLN A 425 13.35 5.13 -19.16
CA GLN A 425 14.46 5.27 -18.21
C GLN A 425 14.14 4.64 -16.85
N LEU A 426 12.94 4.91 -16.32
CA LEU A 426 12.47 4.32 -15.07
C LEU A 426 12.31 2.80 -15.18
N ALA A 427 11.71 2.32 -16.27
CA ALA A 427 11.58 0.89 -16.52
C ALA A 427 12.94 0.20 -16.57
N ALA A 428 13.93 0.81 -17.24
CA ALA A 428 15.29 0.27 -17.31
C ALA A 428 15.99 0.24 -15.94
N ALA A 429 15.81 1.27 -15.10
CA ALA A 429 16.34 1.28 -13.74
C ALA A 429 15.74 0.14 -12.89
N PHE A 430 14.40 -0.01 -12.90
CA PHE A 430 13.73 -1.09 -12.19
C PHE A 430 14.11 -2.47 -12.72
N ALA A 431 14.27 -2.62 -14.03
CA ALA A 431 14.74 -3.86 -14.64
C ALA A 431 16.16 -4.23 -14.15
N GLY A 432 17.08 -3.26 -14.11
CA GLY A 432 18.44 -3.49 -13.59
C GLY A 432 18.44 -3.95 -12.13
N TRP A 433 17.70 -3.27 -11.26
CA TRP A 433 17.58 -3.68 -9.85
C TRP A 433 16.88 -5.04 -9.67
N ARG A 434 15.90 -5.34 -10.54
CA ARG A 434 15.21 -6.65 -10.57
C ARG A 434 16.19 -7.76 -10.94
N GLU A 435 17.01 -7.55 -11.97
CA GLU A 435 18.03 -8.51 -12.43
C GLU A 435 19.12 -8.74 -11.37
N GLU A 436 19.55 -7.69 -10.66
CA GLU A 436 20.46 -7.81 -9.51
C GLU A 436 19.85 -8.60 -8.34
N THR A 437 18.53 -8.50 -8.18
CA THR A 437 17.79 -9.30 -7.19
C THR A 437 17.68 -10.75 -7.64
N GLU A 438 17.29 -10.97 -8.90
CA GLU A 438 17.14 -12.29 -9.52
C GLU A 438 18.46 -13.09 -9.49
N ALA A 439 19.60 -12.44 -9.75
CA ALA A 439 20.91 -13.08 -9.69
C ALA A 439 21.32 -13.61 -8.30
N ARG A 440 20.61 -13.21 -7.24
CA ARG A 440 20.81 -13.68 -5.86
C ARG A 440 19.81 -14.76 -5.45
N LEU A 441 18.80 -15.01 -6.27
CA LEU A 441 17.77 -16.02 -6.02
C LEU A 441 18.16 -17.34 -6.70
N GLU A 442 17.61 -18.43 -6.18
CA GLU A 442 17.65 -19.72 -6.87
C GLU A 442 16.65 -19.69 -8.05
N ASP A 443 17.02 -20.26 -9.19
CA ASP A 443 16.19 -20.28 -10.40
C ASP A 443 14.78 -20.83 -10.09
N GLY A 444 13.74 -20.09 -10.51
CA GLY A 444 12.34 -20.47 -10.33
C GLY A 444 11.69 -20.03 -9.01
N TYR A 445 12.41 -19.31 -8.15
CA TYR A 445 11.89 -18.75 -6.89
C TYR A 445 11.61 -17.24 -6.91
N GLU A 446 11.64 -16.62 -8.09
CA GLU A 446 11.51 -15.16 -8.25
C GLU A 446 10.16 -14.65 -7.73
N TRP A 447 9.08 -15.38 -8.02
CA TRP A 447 7.74 -15.04 -7.57
C TRP A 447 7.50 -15.21 -6.06
N ALA A 448 8.39 -15.90 -5.34
CA ALA A 448 8.32 -16.01 -3.88
C ALA A 448 8.90 -14.76 -3.20
N ASP A 449 9.87 -14.10 -3.83
CA ASP A 449 10.57 -12.93 -3.31
C ASP A 449 9.73 -11.64 -3.42
N GLU A 450 9.62 -10.89 -2.33
CA GLU A 450 8.81 -9.67 -2.30
C GLU A 450 9.45 -8.52 -3.08
N ASP A 451 10.76 -8.33 -2.94
CA ASP A 451 11.47 -7.23 -3.59
C ASP A 451 11.47 -7.40 -5.11
N TRP A 452 11.72 -8.61 -5.61
CA TRP A 452 11.62 -8.92 -7.03
C TRP A 452 10.22 -8.60 -7.57
N ARG A 453 9.15 -8.98 -6.85
CA ARG A 453 7.76 -8.67 -7.24
C ARG A 453 7.49 -7.16 -7.28
N GLU A 454 7.96 -6.40 -6.30
CA GLU A 454 7.80 -4.94 -6.30
C GLU A 454 8.52 -4.29 -7.48
N LEU A 455 9.75 -4.71 -7.77
CA LEU A 455 10.56 -4.20 -8.87
C LEU A 455 9.93 -4.55 -10.23
N ARG A 456 9.45 -5.79 -10.40
CA ARG A 456 8.77 -6.25 -11.61
C ARG A 456 7.43 -5.53 -11.84
N LEU A 457 6.68 -5.24 -10.78
CA LEU A 457 5.49 -4.37 -10.85
C LEU A 457 5.87 -2.93 -11.26
N ALA A 458 6.90 -2.34 -10.66
CA ALA A 458 7.32 -0.98 -11.00
C ALA A 458 7.79 -0.88 -12.48
N GLU A 459 8.63 -1.81 -12.93
CA GLU A 459 9.05 -1.96 -14.32
C GLU A 459 7.84 -2.00 -15.27
N SER A 460 6.90 -2.91 -15.00
CA SER A 460 5.70 -3.12 -15.83
C SER A 460 4.81 -1.90 -15.91
N TYR A 461 4.63 -1.18 -14.78
CA TYR A 461 3.88 0.07 -14.75
C TYR A 461 4.50 1.11 -15.69
N HIS A 462 5.83 1.27 -15.62
CA HIS A 462 6.55 2.23 -16.44
C HIS A 462 6.57 1.85 -17.93
N LEU A 463 6.73 0.56 -18.26
CA LEU A 463 6.61 0.07 -19.64
C LEU A 463 5.23 0.33 -20.23
N LEU A 464 4.15 0.09 -19.47
CA LEU A 464 2.78 0.39 -19.89
C LEU A 464 2.56 1.89 -20.10
N CYS A 465 3.16 2.74 -19.27
CA CYS A 465 3.04 4.18 -19.42
C CYS A 465 3.81 4.72 -20.64
N ALA A 466 4.97 4.14 -20.94
CA ALA A 466 5.78 4.52 -22.11
C ALA A 466 5.13 4.07 -23.42
N ALA A 467 4.74 2.79 -23.52
CA ALA A 467 4.26 2.17 -24.75
C ALA A 467 3.14 1.15 -24.48
N PRO A 468 1.90 1.61 -24.16
CA PRO A 468 0.84 0.75 -23.65
C PRO A 468 0.51 -0.45 -24.54
N ARG A 469 0.52 -0.26 -25.87
CA ARG A 469 0.15 -1.32 -26.83
C ARG A 469 1.18 -2.43 -26.93
N SER A 470 2.47 -2.09 -26.92
CA SER A 470 3.55 -3.07 -27.05
C SER A 470 3.91 -3.72 -25.72
N ALA A 471 3.73 -3.02 -24.59
CA ALA A 471 3.99 -3.56 -23.26
C ALA A 471 2.88 -4.51 -22.76
N LEU A 472 1.63 -4.30 -23.16
CA LEU A 472 0.49 -5.05 -22.65
C LEU A 472 0.65 -6.58 -22.75
N PRO A 473 1.09 -7.19 -23.87
CA PRO A 473 1.26 -8.65 -23.94
C PRO A 473 2.24 -9.20 -22.91
N ALA A 474 3.34 -8.50 -22.62
CA ALA A 474 4.31 -8.92 -21.62
C ALA A 474 3.71 -8.86 -20.21
N VAL A 475 2.99 -7.78 -19.88
CA VAL A 475 2.33 -7.64 -18.58
C VAL A 475 1.18 -8.64 -18.41
N LEU A 476 0.49 -9.03 -19.49
CA LEU A 476 -0.49 -10.11 -19.44
C LEU A 476 0.16 -11.46 -19.17
N THR A 477 1.40 -11.70 -19.59
CA THR A 477 2.18 -12.86 -19.14
C THR A 477 2.37 -12.82 -17.63
N ASP A 478 2.76 -11.67 -17.07
CA ASP A 478 2.93 -11.52 -15.62
C ASP A 478 1.59 -11.73 -14.86
N VAL A 479 0.45 -11.27 -15.42
CA VAL A 479 -0.89 -11.53 -14.86
C VAL A 479 -1.23 -13.02 -14.84
N VAL A 480 -0.89 -13.73 -15.92
CA VAL A 480 -1.10 -15.18 -16.03
C VAL A 480 -0.24 -15.93 -15.01
N ASP A 481 1.04 -15.58 -14.91
CA ASP A 481 1.95 -16.20 -13.93
C ASP A 481 1.50 -15.89 -12.49
N ALA A 482 0.99 -14.68 -12.23
CA ALA A 482 0.39 -14.31 -10.95
C ALA A 482 -0.89 -15.11 -10.62
N CYS A 483 -1.59 -15.68 -11.60
CA CYS A 483 -2.73 -16.58 -11.34
C CYS A 483 -2.27 -17.91 -10.71
N GLY A 484 -1.03 -18.33 -10.92
CA GLY A 484 -0.43 -19.46 -10.21
C GLY A 484 -0.08 -19.16 -8.74
N GLN A 485 -0.11 -17.89 -8.34
CA GLN A 485 0.33 -17.40 -7.01
C GLN A 485 -0.87 -17.08 -6.10
N ALA A 486 -0.65 -16.37 -4.99
CA ALA A 486 -1.72 -15.95 -4.07
C ALA A 486 -2.72 -14.93 -4.68
N ASP A 487 -3.94 -14.89 -4.15
CA ASP A 487 -5.04 -14.06 -4.68
C ASP A 487 -4.77 -12.55 -4.63
N ASP A 488 -4.06 -12.10 -3.59
CA ASP A 488 -3.69 -10.70 -3.43
C ASP A 488 -2.73 -10.25 -4.54
N LEU A 489 -1.80 -11.12 -4.97
CA LEU A 489 -0.82 -10.83 -6.00
C LEU A 489 -1.47 -10.58 -7.36
N VAL A 490 -2.38 -11.44 -7.80
CA VAL A 490 -3.10 -11.22 -9.08
C VAL A 490 -3.92 -9.92 -9.05
N ARG A 491 -4.54 -9.58 -7.90
CA ARG A 491 -5.24 -8.30 -7.73
C ARG A 491 -4.32 -7.09 -7.83
N ARG A 492 -3.05 -7.21 -7.44
CA ARG A 492 -2.07 -6.11 -7.57
C ARG A 492 -1.73 -5.85 -9.04
N TRP A 493 -1.54 -6.90 -9.82
CA TRP A 493 -1.28 -6.80 -11.26
C TRP A 493 -2.46 -6.22 -12.05
N MET A 494 -3.70 -6.61 -11.71
CA MET A 494 -4.91 -6.04 -12.33
C MET A 494 -5.08 -4.56 -11.99
N ARG A 495 -4.82 -4.17 -10.74
CA ARG A 495 -4.78 -2.76 -10.33
C ARG A 495 -3.70 -1.97 -11.06
N LEU A 496 -2.51 -2.55 -11.22
CA LEU A 496 -1.43 -1.94 -12.00
C LEU A 496 -1.85 -1.65 -13.45
N LEU A 497 -2.54 -2.58 -14.12
CA LEU A 497 -3.07 -2.34 -15.47
C LEU A 497 -4.08 -1.18 -15.48
N ALA A 498 -4.99 -1.12 -14.51
CA ALA A 498 -5.96 -0.04 -14.40
C ALA A 498 -5.27 1.32 -14.17
N ASP A 499 -4.33 1.38 -13.23
CA ASP A 499 -3.59 2.58 -12.86
C ASP A 499 -2.71 3.08 -14.02
N ALA A 500 -1.91 2.20 -14.63
CA ALA A 500 -1.06 2.55 -15.77
C ALA A 500 -1.91 2.98 -16.98
N GLY A 501 -3.02 2.28 -17.24
CA GLY A 501 -3.96 2.65 -18.29
C GLY A 501 -4.57 4.04 -18.08
N GLN A 502 -4.89 4.40 -16.84
CA GLN A 502 -5.39 5.73 -16.49
C GLN A 502 -4.30 6.80 -16.67
N ASP A 503 -3.11 6.57 -16.12
CA ASP A 503 -2.00 7.53 -16.12
C ASP A 503 -1.43 7.75 -17.54
N ALA A 504 -1.49 6.73 -18.40
CA ALA A 504 -1.08 6.79 -19.80
C ALA A 504 -2.17 7.25 -20.78
N ASP A 505 -3.42 7.48 -20.32
CA ASP A 505 -4.60 7.69 -21.19
C ASP A 505 -4.90 6.51 -22.14
N ALA A 506 -4.50 5.30 -21.76
CA ALA A 506 -4.66 4.10 -22.56
C ALA A 506 -5.94 3.34 -22.15
N GLN A 507 -7.08 3.79 -22.70
CA GLN A 507 -8.40 3.23 -22.36
C GLN A 507 -8.49 1.71 -22.49
N ALA A 508 -7.83 1.11 -23.49
CA ALA A 508 -7.82 -0.34 -23.68
C ALA A 508 -7.11 -1.09 -22.52
N VAL A 509 -5.99 -0.55 -22.03
CA VAL A 509 -5.23 -1.12 -20.90
C VAL A 509 -6.03 -0.96 -19.60
N ARG A 510 -6.61 0.22 -19.39
CA ARG A 510 -7.47 0.49 -18.22
C ARG A 510 -8.69 -0.43 -18.17
N ALA A 511 -9.37 -0.59 -19.30
CA ALA A 511 -10.52 -1.49 -19.43
C ALA A 511 -10.10 -2.94 -19.18
N CYS A 512 -8.94 -3.37 -19.70
CA CYS A 512 -8.39 -4.70 -19.43
C CYS A 512 -8.21 -4.95 -17.92
N GLY A 513 -7.55 -4.04 -17.19
CA GLY A 513 -7.37 -4.19 -15.74
C GLY A 513 -8.69 -4.22 -14.96
N SER A 514 -9.64 -3.37 -15.34
CA SER A 514 -10.97 -3.29 -14.70
C SER A 514 -11.81 -4.53 -14.96
N ASP A 515 -11.84 -5.00 -16.21
CA ASP A 515 -12.56 -6.20 -16.61
C ASP A 515 -11.99 -7.44 -15.90
N LEU A 516 -10.67 -7.58 -15.85
CA LEU A 516 -9.99 -8.70 -15.17
C LEU A 516 -10.28 -8.73 -13.67
N THR A 517 -10.28 -7.55 -13.02
CA THR A 517 -10.64 -7.43 -11.59
C THR A 517 -12.06 -7.92 -11.36
N ARG A 518 -13.01 -7.47 -12.19
CA ARG A 518 -14.41 -7.90 -12.10
C ARG A 518 -14.58 -9.40 -12.32
N VAL A 519 -13.91 -9.98 -13.33
CA VAL A 519 -13.95 -11.43 -13.58
C VAL A 519 -13.36 -12.22 -12.40
N LEU A 520 -12.27 -11.74 -11.80
CA LEU A 520 -11.67 -12.37 -10.63
C LEU A 520 -12.64 -12.37 -9.44
N ASP A 521 -13.32 -11.26 -9.19
CA ASP A 521 -14.26 -11.13 -8.08
C ASP A 521 -15.54 -11.99 -8.28
N GLU A 522 -15.99 -12.16 -9.52
CA GLU A 522 -17.18 -12.96 -9.85
C GLU A 522 -16.91 -14.47 -9.90
N GLY A 523 -15.73 -14.87 -10.39
CA GLY A 523 -15.46 -16.26 -10.79
C GLY A 523 -14.11 -16.82 -10.38
N GLY A 524 -13.21 -16.03 -9.81
CA GLY A 524 -11.87 -16.49 -9.44
C GLY A 524 -10.90 -16.61 -10.62
N LYS A 525 -9.73 -17.20 -10.35
CA LYS A 525 -8.60 -17.25 -11.28
C LYS A 525 -8.82 -18.10 -12.54
N PRO A 526 -9.50 -19.27 -12.50
CA PRO A 526 -9.74 -20.04 -13.72
C PRO A 526 -10.58 -19.24 -14.74
N GLU A 527 -11.50 -18.41 -14.27
CA GLU A 527 -12.39 -17.58 -15.06
C GLU A 527 -11.63 -16.41 -15.68
N VAL A 528 -10.65 -15.84 -14.97
CA VAL A 528 -9.70 -14.86 -15.50
C VAL A 528 -8.90 -15.46 -16.67
N LEU A 529 -8.35 -16.67 -16.49
CA LEU A 529 -7.59 -17.35 -17.54
C LEU A 529 -8.45 -17.65 -18.78
N ARG A 530 -9.69 -18.13 -18.59
CA ARG A 530 -10.64 -18.35 -19.69
C ARG A 530 -11.03 -17.05 -20.39
N PHE A 531 -11.23 -15.97 -19.63
CA PHE A 531 -11.55 -14.65 -20.17
C PHE A 531 -10.42 -14.11 -21.05
N LEU A 532 -9.16 -14.22 -20.60
CA LEU A 532 -7.98 -13.86 -21.38
C LEU A 532 -7.91 -14.72 -22.65
N LEU A 533 -7.97 -16.04 -22.53
CA LEU A 533 -7.92 -16.97 -23.67
C LEU A 533 -9.00 -16.69 -24.72
N GLY A 534 -10.20 -16.26 -24.31
CA GLY A 534 -11.29 -15.88 -25.22
C GLY A 534 -11.08 -14.55 -25.95
N ARG A 535 -10.22 -13.66 -25.44
CA ARG A 535 -9.87 -12.37 -26.05
C ARG A 535 -8.57 -12.40 -26.84
N ALA A 536 -7.83 -13.51 -26.76
CA ALA A 536 -6.53 -13.67 -27.38
C ALA A 536 -6.57 -13.40 -28.91
N ARG A 537 -5.57 -12.70 -29.44
CA ARG A 537 -5.44 -12.39 -30.88
C ARG A 537 -4.08 -12.85 -31.40
N GLY A 538 -4.07 -13.95 -32.15
CA GLY A 538 -2.84 -14.51 -32.73
C GLY A 538 -1.95 -15.21 -31.70
N ASP A 539 -0.66 -15.28 -31.96
CA ASP A 539 0.31 -16.07 -31.18
C ASP A 539 0.88 -15.27 -30.01
N GLU A 540 0.00 -14.77 -29.13
CA GLU A 540 0.43 -14.06 -27.93
C GLU A 540 1.17 -15.00 -26.97
N PRO A 541 2.32 -14.56 -26.40
CA PRO A 541 3.25 -15.43 -25.67
C PRO A 541 2.65 -16.03 -24.38
N TRP A 542 1.69 -15.34 -23.76
CA TRP A 542 1.04 -15.81 -22.54
C TRP A 542 0.02 -16.92 -22.77
N ARG A 543 -0.41 -17.20 -24.01
CA ARG A 543 -1.52 -18.14 -24.28
C ARG A 543 -1.20 -19.57 -23.86
N ALA A 544 0.01 -20.04 -24.16
CA ALA A 544 0.45 -21.38 -23.75
C ALA A 544 0.49 -21.50 -22.22
N ARG A 545 1.08 -20.50 -21.55
CA ARG A 545 1.12 -20.43 -20.07
C ARG A 545 -0.27 -20.39 -19.45
N ALA A 546 -1.18 -19.58 -19.99
CA ALA A 546 -2.54 -19.47 -19.48
C ALA A 546 -3.33 -20.78 -19.56
N ARG A 547 -3.10 -21.57 -20.63
CA ARG A 547 -3.68 -22.91 -20.74
C ARG A 547 -3.08 -23.89 -19.74
N ALA A 548 -1.77 -23.86 -19.54
CA ALA A 548 -1.11 -24.69 -18.53
C ALA A 548 -1.59 -24.37 -17.11
N GLU A 549 -1.71 -23.08 -16.78
CA GLU A 549 -2.27 -22.62 -15.49
C GLU A 549 -3.74 -23.07 -15.31
N LEU A 550 -4.56 -22.94 -16.35
CA LEU A 550 -5.95 -23.39 -16.31
C LEU A 550 -6.02 -24.92 -16.12
N ALA A 551 -5.12 -25.66 -16.76
CA ALA A 551 -5.00 -27.10 -16.59
C ALA A 551 -4.59 -27.47 -15.16
N ASP A 552 -3.67 -26.73 -14.53
CA ASP A 552 -3.29 -26.93 -13.12
C ASP A 552 -4.51 -26.79 -12.20
N PHE A 553 -5.39 -25.81 -12.43
CA PHE A 553 -6.65 -25.67 -11.68
C PHE A 553 -7.60 -26.85 -11.91
N LEU A 554 -7.81 -27.24 -13.16
CA LEU A 554 -8.68 -28.37 -13.51
C LEU A 554 -8.19 -29.68 -12.89
N ALA A 555 -6.88 -29.90 -12.86
CA ALA A 555 -6.28 -31.09 -12.25
C ALA A 555 -6.52 -31.12 -10.73
N ARG A 556 -6.38 -29.98 -10.04
CA ARG A 556 -6.68 -29.86 -8.60
C ARG A 556 -8.16 -30.11 -8.28
N ASP A 557 -9.06 -29.71 -9.17
CA ASP A 557 -10.51 -29.95 -9.05
C ASP A 557 -10.91 -31.40 -9.43
N GLY A 558 -9.95 -32.26 -9.79
CA GLY A 558 -10.20 -33.64 -10.22
C GLY A 558 -10.75 -33.79 -11.64
N ALA A 559 -10.83 -32.69 -12.41
CA ALA A 559 -11.25 -32.70 -13.81
C ALA A 559 -10.09 -33.12 -14.74
N TYR A 560 -9.51 -34.28 -14.49
CA TYR A 560 -8.24 -34.72 -15.08
C TYR A 560 -8.26 -34.79 -16.61
N GLU A 561 -9.32 -35.29 -17.24
CA GLU A 561 -9.43 -35.36 -18.71
C GLU A 561 -9.34 -33.95 -19.34
N ARG A 562 -10.06 -32.99 -18.78
CA ARG A 562 -10.05 -31.60 -19.25
C ARG A 562 -8.70 -30.94 -18.99
N ALA A 563 -8.04 -31.26 -17.89
CA ALA A 563 -6.68 -30.79 -17.62
C ALA A 563 -5.69 -31.30 -18.68
N LEU A 564 -5.73 -32.60 -19.00
CA LEU A 564 -4.88 -33.20 -20.04
C LEU A 564 -5.10 -32.57 -21.42
N GLU A 565 -6.36 -32.28 -21.78
CA GLU A 565 -6.68 -31.54 -23.02
C GLU A 565 -6.06 -30.14 -23.04
N GLU A 566 -6.17 -29.39 -21.94
CA GLU A 566 -5.62 -28.03 -21.85
C GLU A 566 -4.09 -28.03 -21.85
N TYR A 567 -3.42 -28.97 -21.19
CA TYR A 567 -1.96 -29.15 -21.33
C TYR A 567 -1.57 -29.50 -22.77
N GLY A 568 -2.34 -30.36 -23.45
CA GLY A 568 -2.12 -30.67 -24.86
C GLY A 568 -2.23 -29.44 -25.76
N ARG A 569 -3.23 -28.59 -25.52
CA ARG A 569 -3.39 -27.31 -26.23
C ARG A 569 -2.29 -26.30 -25.89
N ALA A 570 -1.81 -26.28 -24.65
CA ALA A 570 -0.66 -25.47 -24.25
C ALA A 570 0.59 -25.87 -25.03
N LEU A 571 0.88 -27.17 -25.08
CA LEU A 571 2.06 -27.73 -25.76
C LEU A 571 1.97 -27.67 -27.29
N ALA A 572 0.77 -27.60 -27.85
CA ALA A 572 0.59 -27.31 -29.28
C ALA A 572 0.98 -25.86 -29.64
N LEU A 573 0.88 -24.93 -28.68
CA LEU A 573 1.31 -23.54 -28.84
C LEU A 573 2.79 -23.37 -28.51
N ASP A 574 3.26 -24.00 -27.43
CA ASP A 574 4.66 -23.99 -27.02
C ASP A 574 5.12 -25.40 -26.60
N PRO A 575 5.77 -26.15 -27.51
CA PRO A 575 6.29 -27.49 -27.22
C PRO A 575 7.41 -27.54 -26.17
N TYR A 576 7.99 -26.39 -25.82
CA TYR A 576 9.10 -26.26 -24.87
C TYR A 576 8.62 -25.80 -23.48
N LEU A 577 7.31 -25.63 -23.28
CA LEU A 577 6.76 -25.19 -22.00
C LEU A 577 6.86 -26.30 -20.94
N VAL A 578 7.95 -26.26 -20.16
CA VAL A 578 8.27 -27.23 -19.09
C VAL A 578 7.10 -27.44 -18.14
N ARG A 579 6.46 -26.34 -17.70
CA ARG A 579 5.30 -26.40 -16.80
C ARG A 579 4.18 -27.28 -17.32
N ALA A 580 3.87 -27.20 -18.61
CA ALA A 580 2.79 -27.98 -19.20
C ALA A 580 3.14 -29.48 -19.29
N HIS A 581 4.39 -29.82 -19.63
CA HIS A 581 4.85 -31.21 -19.58
C HIS A 581 4.81 -31.76 -18.14
N ARG A 582 5.32 -31.00 -17.16
CA ARG A 582 5.34 -31.40 -15.74
C ARG A 582 3.92 -31.59 -15.18
N GLY A 583 3.03 -30.63 -15.40
CA GLY A 583 1.62 -30.72 -14.96
C GLY A 583 0.87 -31.89 -15.61
N ARG A 584 1.11 -32.13 -16.91
CA ARG A 584 0.55 -33.28 -17.63
C ARG A 584 1.08 -34.61 -17.10
N ALA A 585 2.37 -34.71 -16.82
CA ALA A 585 2.99 -35.89 -16.23
C ALA A 585 2.39 -36.23 -14.87
N LEU A 586 2.28 -35.24 -13.97
CA LEU A 586 1.68 -35.43 -12.66
C LEU A 586 0.22 -35.87 -12.74
N THR A 587 -0.55 -35.27 -13.68
CA THR A 587 -1.95 -35.63 -13.92
C THR A 587 -2.09 -37.08 -14.43
N ARG A 588 -1.28 -37.48 -15.42
CA ARG A 588 -1.22 -38.86 -15.92
C ARG A 588 -0.80 -39.84 -14.83
N GLY A 589 0.19 -39.48 -14.03
CA GLY A 589 0.66 -40.25 -12.89
C GLY A 589 -0.45 -40.51 -11.87
N GLY A 590 -1.26 -39.50 -11.54
CA GLY A 590 -2.41 -39.64 -10.65
C GLY A 590 -3.51 -40.57 -11.20
N LEU A 591 -3.63 -40.69 -12.53
CA LEU A 591 -4.52 -41.63 -13.20
C LEU A 591 -3.90 -43.03 -13.41
N GLY A 592 -2.65 -43.24 -12.99
CA GLY A 592 -1.92 -44.50 -13.17
C GLY A 592 -1.28 -44.69 -14.55
N ASP A 593 -1.37 -43.71 -15.46
CA ASP A 593 -0.65 -43.72 -16.75
C ASP A 593 0.82 -43.31 -16.53
N HIS A 594 1.59 -44.22 -15.94
CA HIS A 594 3.00 -43.98 -15.65
C HIS A 594 3.89 -43.99 -16.89
N GLU A 595 3.48 -44.68 -17.97
CA GLU A 595 4.22 -44.67 -19.25
C GLU A 595 4.11 -43.30 -19.93
N GLY A 596 2.89 -42.75 -20.06
CA GLY A 596 2.68 -41.42 -20.60
C GLY A 596 3.24 -40.31 -19.71
N ALA A 597 3.22 -40.50 -18.39
CA ALA A 597 3.88 -39.59 -17.46
C ALA A 597 5.40 -39.60 -17.64
N LEU A 598 6.03 -40.77 -17.77
CA LEU A 598 7.47 -40.87 -17.97
C LEU A 598 7.92 -40.16 -19.25
N ALA A 599 7.19 -40.32 -20.36
CA ALA A 599 7.51 -39.63 -21.62
C ALA A 599 7.48 -38.09 -21.49
N ASP A 600 6.52 -37.55 -20.72
CA ASP A 600 6.47 -36.12 -20.44
C ASP A 600 7.62 -35.66 -19.53
N VAL A 601 7.98 -36.46 -18.52
CA VAL A 601 9.09 -36.14 -17.61
C VAL A 601 10.44 -36.24 -18.30
N GLU A 602 10.64 -37.19 -19.21
CA GLU A 602 11.82 -37.25 -20.07
C GLU A 602 11.99 -35.93 -20.82
N ARG A 603 10.89 -35.38 -21.37
CA ARG A 603 10.91 -34.08 -22.02
C ARG A 603 11.24 -32.93 -21.07
N VAL A 604 10.74 -32.97 -19.84
CA VAL A 604 11.09 -32.00 -18.79
C VAL A 604 12.59 -32.04 -18.46
N VAL A 605 13.17 -33.24 -18.28
CA VAL A 605 14.60 -33.40 -17.99
C VAL A 605 15.48 -33.01 -19.17
N GLU A 606 15.03 -33.21 -20.41
CA GLU A 606 15.74 -32.70 -21.59
C GLU A 606 15.80 -31.16 -21.63
N LEU A 607 14.74 -30.49 -21.17
CA LEU A 607 14.63 -29.04 -21.17
C LEU A 607 15.37 -28.40 -20.00
N GLU A 608 15.34 -29.06 -18.84
CA GLU A 608 15.97 -28.60 -17.60
C GLU A 608 16.81 -29.74 -16.98
N PRO A 609 17.97 -30.08 -17.59
CA PRO A 609 18.79 -31.23 -17.15
C PRO A 609 19.47 -31.01 -15.80
N ASP A 610 19.56 -29.75 -15.36
CA ASP A 610 20.25 -29.38 -14.12
C ASP A 610 19.32 -29.38 -12.91
N ASN A 611 18.01 -29.37 -13.11
CA ASN A 611 17.01 -29.33 -12.03
C ASN A 611 16.86 -30.72 -11.34
N PRO A 612 17.23 -30.84 -10.04
CA PRO A 612 17.19 -32.10 -9.34
C PRO A 612 15.77 -32.66 -9.17
N ASP A 613 14.75 -31.82 -9.01
CA ASP A 613 13.36 -32.26 -8.85
C ASP A 613 12.83 -32.99 -10.08
N ASN A 614 13.23 -32.52 -11.27
CA ASN A 614 12.84 -33.13 -12.53
C ASN A 614 13.46 -34.54 -12.67
N ILE A 615 14.71 -34.70 -12.23
CA ILE A 615 15.40 -36.01 -12.22
C ILE A 615 14.75 -36.95 -11.20
N VAL A 616 14.44 -36.46 -10.00
CA VAL A 616 13.73 -37.24 -8.95
C VAL A 616 12.36 -37.69 -9.44
N LEU A 617 11.61 -36.81 -10.10
CA LEU A 617 10.31 -37.13 -10.69
C LEU A 617 10.43 -38.25 -11.75
N ARG A 618 11.49 -38.24 -12.57
CA ARG A 618 11.74 -39.31 -13.54
C ARG A 618 12.04 -40.63 -12.83
N GLY A 619 12.91 -40.58 -11.82
CA GLY A 619 13.26 -41.73 -11.00
C GLY A 619 12.04 -42.34 -10.29
N GLU A 620 11.10 -41.52 -9.83
CA GLU A 620 9.83 -41.97 -9.25
C GLU A 620 8.95 -42.71 -10.27
N HIS A 621 8.80 -42.17 -11.49
CA HIS A 621 8.04 -42.87 -12.52
C HIS A 621 8.71 -44.17 -12.98
N HIS A 622 10.05 -44.21 -13.07
CA HIS A 622 10.78 -45.46 -13.25
C HIS A 622 10.49 -46.46 -12.12
N ARG A 623 10.45 -46.02 -10.86
CA ARG A 623 10.14 -46.88 -9.70
C ARG A 623 8.74 -47.47 -9.81
N LEU A 624 7.76 -46.67 -10.20
CA LEU A 624 6.36 -47.09 -10.36
C LEU A 624 6.18 -48.08 -11.51
N LEU A 625 6.94 -47.92 -12.61
CA LEU A 625 7.01 -48.86 -13.73
C LEU A 625 7.88 -50.11 -13.45
N ARG A 626 8.57 -50.14 -12.30
CA ARG A 626 9.50 -51.22 -11.90
C ARG A 626 10.75 -51.33 -12.79
N HIS A 627 11.23 -50.19 -13.26
CA HIS A 627 12.54 -50.02 -13.91
C HIS A 627 13.58 -49.68 -12.82
N ASP A 628 13.95 -50.69 -12.03
CA ASP A 628 14.65 -50.50 -10.74
C ASP A 628 16.04 -49.87 -10.90
N GLY A 629 16.76 -50.26 -11.96
CA GLY A 629 18.10 -49.74 -12.23
C GLY A 629 18.07 -48.25 -12.56
N GLU A 630 17.16 -47.86 -13.45
CA GLU A 630 16.94 -46.47 -13.85
C GLU A 630 16.43 -45.63 -12.68
N ALA A 631 15.50 -46.16 -11.89
CA ALA A 631 14.98 -45.51 -10.69
C ALA A 631 16.10 -45.23 -9.68
N VAL A 632 16.93 -46.23 -9.32
CA VAL A 632 18.06 -46.04 -8.39
C VAL A 632 19.06 -45.03 -8.95
N ARG A 633 19.36 -45.09 -10.26
CA ARG A 633 20.28 -44.16 -10.92
C ARG A 633 19.81 -42.71 -10.80
N ASP A 634 18.57 -42.43 -11.20
CA ASP A 634 18.02 -41.07 -11.19
C ASP A 634 17.78 -40.56 -9.77
N LEU A 635 17.25 -41.39 -8.86
CA LEU A 635 17.04 -40.98 -7.47
C LEU A 635 18.37 -40.71 -6.75
N SER A 636 19.43 -41.48 -7.06
CA SER A 636 20.77 -41.22 -6.52
C SER A 636 21.40 -39.95 -7.07
N GLU A 637 21.13 -39.62 -8.35
CA GLU A 637 21.52 -38.35 -8.94
C GLU A 637 20.81 -37.18 -8.25
N GLY A 638 19.49 -37.28 -8.10
CA GLY A 638 18.67 -36.29 -7.40
C GLY A 638 19.15 -36.04 -5.98
N ILE A 639 19.37 -37.11 -5.20
CA ILE A 639 19.92 -37.04 -3.83
C ILE A 639 21.30 -36.39 -3.79
N ARG A 640 22.16 -36.63 -4.79
CA ARG A 640 23.50 -36.05 -4.80
C ARG A 640 23.45 -34.53 -5.00
N ARG A 641 22.48 -34.06 -5.78
CA ARG A 641 22.27 -32.63 -6.09
C ARG A 641 21.51 -31.92 -4.98
N ASP A 642 20.48 -32.57 -4.44
CA ASP A 642 19.74 -32.12 -3.26
C ASP A 642 19.67 -33.22 -2.19
N PRO A 643 20.66 -33.25 -1.27
CA PRO A 643 20.67 -34.21 -0.17
C PRO A 643 19.56 -34.00 0.86
N ALA A 644 18.84 -32.88 0.82
CA ALA A 644 17.75 -32.55 1.72
C ALA A 644 16.37 -33.03 1.20
N ASN A 645 16.30 -33.57 -0.02
CA ASN A 645 15.06 -34.07 -0.60
C ASN A 645 14.61 -35.40 0.05
N ALA A 646 13.80 -35.31 1.12
CA ALA A 646 13.29 -36.48 1.84
C ALA A 646 12.47 -37.43 0.95
N PHE A 647 11.79 -36.91 -0.07
CA PHE A 647 11.02 -37.72 -1.02
C PHE A 647 11.94 -38.61 -1.86
N ALA A 648 13.03 -38.07 -2.40
CA ALA A 648 14.01 -38.83 -3.18
C ALA A 648 14.63 -39.99 -2.38
N TRP A 649 15.00 -39.73 -1.12
CA TRP A 649 15.47 -40.77 -0.19
C TRP A 649 14.42 -41.87 0.02
N ALA A 650 13.18 -41.50 0.34
CA ALA A 650 12.12 -42.48 0.57
C ALA A 650 11.78 -43.28 -0.70
N SER A 651 11.75 -42.65 -1.88
CA SER A 651 11.52 -43.35 -3.15
C SER A 651 12.65 -44.32 -3.48
N ARG A 652 13.91 -43.96 -3.20
CA ARG A 652 15.04 -44.89 -3.42
C ARG A 652 14.99 -46.06 -2.44
N GLY A 653 14.70 -45.78 -1.17
CA GLY A 653 14.48 -46.81 -0.15
C GLY A 653 13.36 -47.79 -0.53
N ALA A 654 12.25 -47.30 -1.08
CA ALA A 654 11.16 -48.12 -1.60
C ALA A 654 11.56 -48.98 -2.81
N THR A 655 12.55 -48.53 -3.58
CA THR A 655 13.12 -49.30 -4.69
C THR A 655 14.02 -50.42 -4.16
N HIS A 656 14.89 -50.13 -3.18
CA HIS A 656 15.73 -51.11 -2.50
C HIS A 656 14.91 -52.18 -1.76
N GLU A 657 13.85 -51.79 -1.05
CA GLU A 657 12.94 -52.71 -0.36
C GLU A 657 12.35 -53.73 -1.34
N ARG A 658 11.89 -53.27 -2.49
CA ARG A 658 11.35 -54.16 -3.53
C ARG A 658 12.41 -55.01 -4.21
N ALA A 659 13.64 -54.52 -4.32
CA ALA A 659 14.78 -55.28 -4.83
C ALA A 659 15.29 -56.35 -3.84
N GLY A 660 14.75 -56.39 -2.61
CA GLY A 660 15.15 -57.35 -1.58
C GLY A 660 16.40 -56.95 -0.79
N ASP A 661 16.74 -55.65 -0.76
CA ASP A 661 17.84 -55.09 0.03
C ASP A 661 17.29 -54.28 1.22
N PRO A 662 16.92 -54.96 2.33
CA PRO A 662 16.31 -54.29 3.47
C PRO A 662 17.28 -53.34 4.17
N ASP A 663 18.59 -53.62 4.18
CA ASP A 663 19.59 -52.77 4.84
C ASP A 663 19.70 -51.40 4.14
N ALA A 664 19.82 -51.40 2.81
CA ALA A 664 19.83 -50.16 2.03
C ALA A 664 18.50 -49.40 2.15
N ALA A 665 17.37 -50.12 2.13
CA ALA A 665 16.05 -49.53 2.30
C ALA A 665 15.90 -48.83 3.66
N LEU A 666 16.31 -49.48 4.75
CA LEU A 666 16.26 -48.93 6.10
C LEU A 666 17.14 -47.70 6.27
N ALA A 667 18.33 -47.69 5.67
CA ALA A 667 19.22 -46.53 5.67
C ALA A 667 18.57 -45.33 4.97
N ASP A 668 18.00 -45.54 3.78
CA ASP A 668 17.34 -44.49 3.00
C ASP A 668 16.06 -43.97 3.67
N PHE A 669 15.21 -44.85 4.20
CA PHE A 669 14.04 -44.41 4.97
C PHE A 669 14.41 -43.71 6.26
N GLY A 670 15.48 -44.16 6.94
CA GLY A 670 16.04 -43.48 8.10
C GLY A 670 16.43 -42.05 7.75
N ARG A 671 17.17 -41.86 6.65
CA ARG A 671 17.58 -40.54 6.20
C ARG A 671 16.40 -39.66 5.80
N ALA A 672 15.40 -40.21 5.12
CA ALA A 672 14.16 -39.50 4.80
C ALA A 672 13.43 -39.00 6.07
N LEU A 673 13.43 -39.79 7.14
CA LEU A 673 12.78 -39.47 8.40
C LEU A 673 13.61 -38.54 9.30
N ASP A 674 14.93 -38.53 9.17
CA ASP A 674 15.79 -37.50 9.78
C ASP A 674 15.51 -36.12 9.18
N LEU A 675 15.27 -36.06 7.87
CA LEU A 675 14.93 -34.84 7.14
C LEU A 675 13.48 -34.42 7.37
N LYS A 676 12.56 -35.38 7.34
CA LYS A 676 11.11 -35.17 7.50
C LYS A 676 10.54 -36.17 8.51
N PRO A 677 10.55 -35.85 9.82
CA PRO A 677 10.10 -36.77 10.85
C PRO A 677 8.63 -37.20 10.72
N ASP A 678 7.76 -36.33 10.18
CA ASP A 678 6.32 -36.57 10.01
C ASP A 678 5.96 -37.25 8.68
N TYR A 679 6.91 -37.93 8.03
CA TYR A 679 6.67 -38.58 6.74
C TYR A 679 6.01 -39.96 6.89
N ALA A 680 4.68 -39.97 7.07
CA ALA A 680 3.88 -41.18 7.30
C ALA A 680 4.12 -42.32 6.27
N TRP A 681 4.22 -41.98 4.98
CA TRP A 681 4.52 -42.97 3.93
C TRP A 681 5.88 -43.64 4.15
N ALA A 682 6.94 -42.87 4.44
CA ALA A 682 8.27 -43.42 4.71
C ALA A 682 8.28 -44.29 5.97
N LEU A 683 7.54 -43.93 7.02
CA LEU A 683 7.36 -44.76 8.23
C LEU A 683 6.73 -46.12 7.89
N GLY A 684 5.61 -46.12 7.16
CA GLY A 684 4.95 -47.37 6.79
C GLY A 684 5.80 -48.24 5.87
N ARG A 685 6.56 -47.64 4.93
CA ARG A 685 7.51 -48.39 4.08
C ARG A 685 8.71 -48.92 4.88
N ARG A 686 9.22 -48.17 5.86
CA ARG A 686 10.28 -48.64 6.77
C ARG A 686 9.79 -49.79 7.65
N ALA A 687 8.55 -49.73 8.14
CA ALA A 687 7.94 -50.83 8.88
C ALA A 687 7.86 -52.12 8.07
N ARG A 688 7.54 -52.02 6.78
CA ARG A 688 7.58 -53.16 5.86
C ARG A 688 8.99 -53.73 5.68
N ALA A 689 10.02 -52.89 5.66
CA ALA A 689 11.41 -53.36 5.66
C ALA A 689 11.77 -54.08 6.98
N TRP A 690 11.33 -53.56 8.14
CA TRP A 690 11.49 -54.25 9.44
C TRP A 690 10.82 -55.62 9.48
N ARG A 691 9.63 -55.76 8.85
CA ARG A 691 8.94 -57.05 8.69
C ARG A 691 9.81 -58.09 7.98
N GLY A 692 10.53 -57.68 6.94
CA GLY A 692 11.46 -58.55 6.20
C GLY A 692 12.61 -59.07 7.07
N LEU A 693 12.99 -58.33 8.11
CA LEU A 693 14.00 -58.72 9.10
C LEU A 693 13.42 -59.37 10.37
N ALA A 694 12.10 -59.56 10.44
CA ALA A 694 11.38 -60.04 11.63
C ALA A 694 11.54 -59.17 12.90
N GLU A 695 11.82 -57.87 12.74
CA GLU A 695 11.96 -56.90 13.84
C GLU A 695 10.59 -56.29 14.21
N HIS A 696 9.72 -57.10 14.81
CA HIS A 696 8.30 -56.77 15.04
C HIS A 696 8.06 -55.54 15.92
N ASP A 697 8.89 -55.29 16.94
CA ASP A 697 8.73 -54.14 17.83
C ASP A 697 8.98 -52.81 17.09
N ARG A 698 9.99 -52.77 16.23
CA ARG A 698 10.30 -51.58 15.40
C ARG A 698 9.25 -51.38 14.32
N GLN A 699 8.77 -52.47 13.73
CA GLN A 699 7.66 -52.45 12.78
C GLN A 699 6.41 -51.79 13.40
N LEU A 700 6.00 -52.22 14.60
CA LEU A 700 4.84 -51.66 15.30
C LEU A 700 5.04 -50.19 15.66
N ALA A 701 6.21 -49.81 16.18
CA ALA A 701 6.48 -48.43 16.56
C ALA A 701 6.39 -47.45 15.37
N ASP A 702 6.93 -47.85 14.20
CA ASP A 702 6.83 -47.03 12.98
C ASP A 702 5.38 -46.93 12.48
N LEU A 703 4.60 -48.02 12.54
CA LEU A 703 3.20 -48.04 12.10
C LEU A 703 2.28 -47.25 13.03
N ASP A 704 2.48 -47.34 14.35
CA ASP A 704 1.75 -46.52 15.32
C ASP A 704 1.97 -45.03 15.08
N ARG A 705 3.22 -44.64 14.80
CA ARG A 705 3.54 -43.26 14.45
C ARG A 705 2.93 -42.86 13.11
N ALA A 706 2.97 -43.73 12.10
CA ALA A 706 2.38 -43.44 10.81
C ALA A 706 0.86 -43.23 10.90
N LEU A 707 0.16 -44.08 11.66
CA LEU A 707 -1.30 -43.99 11.86
C LEU A 707 -1.70 -42.84 12.78
N ALA A 708 -0.83 -42.41 13.70
CA ALA A 708 -1.05 -41.17 14.45
C ALA A 708 -1.00 -39.92 13.54
N LEU A 709 -0.21 -39.96 12.47
CA LEU A 709 -0.11 -38.88 11.47
C LEU A 709 -1.21 -38.97 10.42
N TRP A 710 -1.59 -40.18 10.03
CA TRP A 710 -2.63 -40.42 9.02
C TRP A 710 -3.56 -41.58 9.46
N PRO A 711 -4.60 -41.26 10.24
CA PRO A 711 -5.53 -42.28 10.77
C PRO A 711 -6.33 -42.98 9.67
N ASP A 712 -6.78 -42.24 8.65
CA ASP A 712 -7.62 -42.80 7.58
C ASP A 712 -6.83 -43.57 6.51
N TRP A 713 -5.71 -44.21 6.89
CA TRP A 713 -4.84 -44.93 5.97
C TRP A 713 -5.06 -46.45 6.03
N GLY A 714 -5.96 -46.95 5.18
CA GLY A 714 -6.34 -48.37 5.16
C GLY A 714 -5.16 -49.34 4.95
N TRP A 715 -4.16 -48.97 4.12
CA TRP A 715 -2.93 -49.77 3.99
C TRP A 715 -2.13 -49.80 5.30
N GLY A 716 -2.01 -48.67 6.01
CA GLY A 716 -1.31 -48.59 7.29
C GLY A 716 -1.94 -49.46 8.36
N HIS A 717 -3.27 -49.43 8.48
CA HIS A 717 -4.03 -50.28 9.40
C HIS A 717 -3.83 -51.76 9.07
N CYS A 718 -3.89 -52.14 7.79
CA CYS A 718 -3.64 -53.52 7.37
C CYS A 718 -2.20 -53.98 7.69
N GLU A 719 -1.18 -53.14 7.49
CA GLU A 719 0.21 -53.48 7.83
C GLU A 719 0.42 -53.58 9.35
N ARG A 720 -0.26 -52.75 10.16
CA ARG A 720 -0.21 -52.85 11.63
C ARG A 720 -0.92 -54.11 12.14
N GLY A 721 -2.08 -54.43 11.58
CA GLY A 721 -2.77 -55.69 11.85
C GLY A 721 -1.88 -56.90 11.53
N ASP A 722 -1.17 -56.88 10.40
CA ASP A 722 -0.20 -57.93 10.04
C ASP A 722 0.95 -58.06 11.06
N ALA A 723 1.47 -56.94 11.55
CA ALA A 723 2.51 -56.91 12.58
C ALA A 723 2.00 -57.47 13.93
N LEU A 724 0.81 -57.04 14.36
CA LEU A 724 0.16 -57.50 15.59
C LEU A 724 -0.13 -59.00 15.54
N ARG A 725 -0.62 -59.50 14.40
CA ARG A 725 -0.87 -60.93 14.17
C ARG A 725 0.41 -61.74 14.25
N ALA A 726 1.50 -61.27 13.64
CA ALA A 726 2.81 -61.91 13.73
C ALA A 726 3.34 -61.94 15.18
N ALA A 727 3.02 -60.91 15.97
CA ALA A 727 3.33 -60.84 17.41
C ALA A 727 2.36 -61.64 18.31
N GLY A 728 1.38 -62.36 17.74
CA GLY A 728 0.38 -63.15 18.49
C GLY A 728 -0.77 -62.34 19.12
N ARG A 729 -0.84 -61.04 18.84
CA ARG A 729 -1.88 -60.11 19.34
C ARG A 729 -3.10 -60.11 18.41
N HIS A 730 -3.73 -61.27 18.26
CA HIS A 730 -4.72 -61.50 17.19
C HIS A 730 -6.00 -60.66 17.30
N GLU A 731 -6.52 -60.41 18.50
CA GLU A 731 -7.73 -59.56 18.68
C GLU A 731 -7.47 -58.10 18.30
N GLU A 732 -6.29 -57.57 18.64
CA GLU A 732 -5.90 -56.21 18.25
C GLU A 732 -5.66 -56.11 16.74
N ALA A 733 -5.12 -57.17 16.13
CA ALA A 733 -5.00 -57.26 14.68
C ALA A 733 -6.37 -57.22 13.98
N LEU A 734 -7.40 -57.89 14.54
CA LEU A 734 -8.76 -57.83 13.99
C LEU A 734 -9.33 -56.40 14.00
N ALA A 735 -9.13 -55.66 15.10
CA ALA A 735 -9.58 -54.28 15.18
C ALA A 735 -8.95 -53.41 14.08
N ASP A 736 -7.65 -53.61 13.81
CA ASP A 736 -6.97 -52.90 12.72
C ASP A 736 -7.45 -53.30 11.33
N TYR A 737 -7.69 -54.59 11.08
CA TYR A 737 -8.28 -55.00 9.80
C TYR A 737 -9.70 -54.48 9.62
N ASP A 738 -10.50 -54.42 10.69
CA ASP A 738 -11.86 -53.85 10.65
C ASP A 738 -11.83 -52.35 10.34
N GLU A 739 -10.85 -51.60 10.87
CA GLU A 739 -10.63 -50.20 10.52
C GLU A 739 -10.20 -50.04 9.06
N ALA A 740 -9.24 -50.86 8.59
CA ALA A 740 -8.83 -50.87 7.19
C ALA A 740 -10.00 -51.13 6.23
N LEU A 741 -10.93 -52.02 6.61
CA LEU A 741 -12.12 -52.35 5.84
C LEU A 741 -13.26 -51.32 6.00
N THR A 742 -13.24 -50.53 7.06
CA THR A 742 -14.13 -49.36 7.20
C THR A 742 -13.71 -48.25 6.24
N ILE A 743 -12.39 -48.06 6.07
CA ILE A 743 -11.79 -47.11 5.12
C ILE A 743 -11.97 -47.58 3.68
N ASP A 744 -11.64 -48.85 3.39
CA ASP A 744 -11.80 -49.46 2.07
C ASP A 744 -12.48 -50.85 2.18
N PRO A 745 -13.81 -50.92 2.00
CA PRO A 745 -14.56 -52.16 2.06
C PRO A 745 -14.18 -53.20 1.00
N GLU A 746 -13.52 -52.78 -0.09
CA GLU A 746 -13.11 -53.65 -1.21
C GLU A 746 -11.63 -54.08 -1.10
N TYR A 747 -10.98 -53.80 0.02
CA TYR A 747 -9.59 -54.15 0.21
C TYR A 747 -9.36 -55.66 0.43
N ALA A 748 -9.20 -56.39 -0.68
CA ALA A 748 -9.10 -57.85 -0.69
C ALA A 748 -7.99 -58.41 0.24
N SER A 749 -6.85 -57.73 0.35
CA SER A 749 -5.75 -58.12 1.25
C SER A 749 -6.15 -58.03 2.73
N ALA A 750 -6.87 -56.97 3.12
CA ALA A 750 -7.34 -56.82 4.50
C ALA A 750 -8.37 -57.91 4.86
N HIS A 751 -9.30 -58.24 3.95
CA HIS A 751 -10.22 -59.37 4.12
C HIS A 751 -9.48 -60.70 4.33
N ALA A 752 -8.45 -60.96 3.51
CA ALA A 752 -7.66 -62.18 3.62
C ALA A 752 -6.84 -62.24 4.92
N SER A 753 -6.19 -61.14 5.30
CA SER A 753 -5.43 -61.03 6.55
C SER A 753 -6.31 -61.14 7.79
N ARG A 754 -7.52 -60.55 7.76
CA ARG A 754 -8.55 -60.74 8.79
C ARG A 754 -8.98 -62.19 8.92
N GLY A 755 -9.23 -62.87 7.80
CA GLY A 755 -9.55 -64.30 7.79
C GLY A 755 -8.45 -65.15 8.40
N ALA A 756 -7.19 -64.78 8.18
CA ALA A 756 -6.06 -65.45 8.80
C ALA A 756 -5.99 -65.22 10.33
N ALA A 757 -6.20 -63.99 10.81
CA ALA A 757 -6.29 -63.72 12.25
C ALA A 757 -7.44 -64.47 12.94
N LEU A 758 -8.61 -64.54 12.30
CA LEU A 758 -9.77 -65.30 12.81
C LEU A 758 -9.46 -66.80 12.89
N ALA A 759 -8.73 -67.34 11.92
CA ALA A 759 -8.29 -68.73 11.95
C ALA A 759 -7.31 -69.00 13.09
N ASP A 760 -6.37 -68.08 13.34
CA ASP A 760 -5.40 -68.17 14.45
C ASP A 760 -6.12 -68.11 15.82
N LEU A 761 -7.26 -67.41 15.91
CA LEU A 761 -8.16 -67.37 17.08
C LEU A 761 -9.12 -68.56 17.19
N GLY A 762 -9.11 -69.49 16.22
CA GLY A 762 -10.03 -70.64 16.19
C GLY A 762 -11.47 -70.31 15.72
N ARG A 763 -11.73 -69.08 15.28
CA ARG A 763 -13.04 -68.61 14.76
C ARG A 763 -13.21 -69.01 13.29
N ARG A 764 -13.28 -70.33 13.06
CA ARG A 764 -13.19 -70.95 11.72
C ARG A 764 -14.26 -70.50 10.73
N GLU A 765 -15.52 -70.38 11.16
CA GLU A 765 -16.63 -70.00 10.26
C GLU A 765 -16.45 -68.56 9.75
N GLU A 766 -16.10 -67.64 10.64
CA GLU A 766 -15.84 -66.24 10.29
C GLU A 766 -14.58 -66.09 9.43
N ALA A 767 -13.56 -66.91 9.68
CA ALA A 767 -12.35 -66.96 8.87
C ALA A 767 -12.66 -67.36 7.41
N LEU A 768 -13.49 -68.39 7.22
CA LEU A 768 -13.92 -68.82 5.87
C LEU A 768 -14.70 -67.72 5.16
N ALA A 769 -15.64 -67.06 5.85
CA ALA A 769 -16.42 -65.96 5.28
C ALA A 769 -15.53 -64.77 4.82
N ALA A 770 -14.55 -64.38 5.63
CA ALA A 770 -13.60 -63.31 5.28
C ALA A 770 -12.72 -63.71 4.08
N LEU A 771 -12.26 -64.96 4.01
CA LEU A 771 -11.46 -65.47 2.89
C LEU A 771 -12.30 -65.61 1.61
N ASP A 772 -13.58 -66.00 1.72
CA ASP A 772 -14.53 -66.00 0.61
C ASP A 772 -14.67 -64.58 0.04
N ARG A 773 -14.86 -63.57 0.90
CA ARG A 773 -14.94 -62.18 0.46
C ARG A 773 -13.67 -61.70 -0.24
N ALA A 774 -12.50 -62.06 0.27
CA ALA A 774 -11.22 -61.75 -0.38
C ALA A 774 -11.10 -62.37 -1.78
N LEU A 775 -11.60 -63.60 -1.97
CA LEU A 775 -11.59 -64.31 -3.25
C LEU A 775 -12.67 -63.83 -4.21
N GLU A 776 -13.81 -63.33 -3.72
CA GLU A 776 -14.80 -62.63 -4.56
C GLU A 776 -14.20 -61.37 -5.16
N LEU A 777 -13.50 -60.58 -4.33
CA LEU A 777 -12.83 -59.35 -4.74
C LEU A 777 -11.62 -59.63 -5.64
N ARG A 778 -10.89 -60.71 -5.35
CA ARG A 778 -9.71 -61.13 -6.14
C ARG A 778 -9.68 -62.66 -6.31
N PRO A 779 -10.33 -63.20 -7.35
CA PRO A 779 -10.41 -64.65 -7.57
C PRO A 779 -9.04 -65.35 -7.75
N SER A 780 -8.03 -64.61 -8.21
CA SER A 780 -6.66 -65.09 -8.39
C SER A 780 -5.78 -64.98 -7.13
N TYR A 781 -6.36 -64.69 -5.95
CA TYR A 781 -5.58 -64.52 -4.73
C TYR A 781 -5.16 -65.87 -4.12
N GLU A 782 -4.09 -66.45 -4.65
CA GLU A 782 -3.62 -67.80 -4.31
C GLU A 782 -3.42 -68.04 -2.81
N TRP A 783 -2.85 -67.06 -2.08
CA TRP A 783 -2.63 -67.17 -0.64
C TRP A 783 -3.93 -67.34 0.15
N ALA A 784 -4.95 -66.51 -0.15
CA ALA A 784 -6.26 -66.60 0.49
C ALA A 784 -6.95 -67.94 0.15
N GLY A 785 -6.85 -68.38 -1.11
CA GLY A 785 -7.40 -69.65 -1.58
C GLY A 785 -6.78 -70.86 -0.88
N ALA A 786 -5.45 -70.88 -0.74
CA ALA A 786 -4.72 -71.95 -0.06
C ALA A 786 -5.09 -72.02 1.43
N LEU A 787 -5.17 -70.87 2.10
CA LEU A 787 -5.56 -70.81 3.52
C LEU A 787 -6.99 -71.28 3.72
N ARG A 788 -7.91 -70.85 2.86
CA ARG A 788 -9.32 -71.29 2.89
C ARG A 788 -9.45 -72.78 2.67
N ALA A 789 -8.73 -73.36 1.70
CA ALA A 789 -8.75 -74.79 1.42
C ALA A 789 -8.25 -75.60 2.63
N ARG A 790 -7.17 -75.15 3.29
CA ARG A 790 -6.66 -75.74 4.53
C ARG A 790 -7.71 -75.70 5.65
N LEU A 791 -8.41 -74.58 5.80
CA LEU A 791 -9.50 -74.40 6.75
C LEU A 791 -10.81 -75.09 6.34
N SER A 792 -10.91 -75.66 5.14
CA SER A 792 -12.07 -76.45 4.73
C SER A 792 -11.82 -77.96 4.90
N GLY A 793 -10.55 -78.39 4.97
CA GLY A 793 -10.15 -79.81 4.95
C GLY A 793 -9.70 -80.44 6.28
N GLY A 794 -9.73 -79.74 7.43
CA GLY A 794 -9.37 -80.33 8.74
C GLY A 794 -10.48 -81.21 9.38
N PRO A 795 -10.15 -82.31 10.09
CA PRO A 795 -11.13 -83.30 10.60
C PRO A 795 -11.96 -82.77 11.78
N ASN A 796 -13.23 -83.22 11.87
CA ASN A 796 -14.16 -83.02 12.99
C ASN A 796 -13.64 -83.59 14.31
#